data_AF-A0A814ZWC4-F1
#
_entry.id   AF-A0A814ZWC4-F1
#
_cell.length_a   1.000
_cell.length_b   1.000
_cell.length_c   1.000
_cell.angle_alpha   90.00
_cell.angle_beta   90.00
_cell.angle_gamma   90.00
#
_symmetry.space_group_name_H-M   'P 1'
#
loop_
_entity.id
_entity.type
_entity.pdbx_description
1 polymer ?
#
loop_
_entity_poly.entity_id
_entity_poly.type
_entity_poly.pdbx_seq_one_letter_code
_entity_poly.pdbx_strand_id
1 'polypeptide(L)'
;VHFVLSGENDQTPIRLFSDPHRKIFQRGGIDSFIIAVPKSLGLLNYIRIWHDNTGEGSSASWFLKYIIVRDLQSMDKFYFISQQWFAVEKDDGRIERILPVASEAEKQDFSYVLSKKAYHSVSDGHLWFSIFSRPPSNKFTRVQRCTCCFVLFFTSMLINIMYYDLSNEANASSETHSGALSIGPFYIAPQQIGIGIMVELFTLIPSLLVVQFFRRIQPRQQVSRLREALYKMKPSRKTSSEGISAIKKKKFSITFPWWCLFIAYGLSMIIIAISIFFIIVRGIEFGDVKTQQWLTSVLTGFFSSVVLTQPIKILCLIIFFICFCRNSKDDKETSEYINEDDEFNISNDEEYLHSLESYSLFSSQSRKSINRLNENEIVYARDQRLKEIQMWAIVRELLIYFIFAILVFIITYSNREQNSFLQVNHLRTYFLDQRQTTVDYTKINTIDEYWYWLENSFVSNIRAQQWYNGDIPEYLNGFLNDKSSRLIGWATMRQLRVKSELCVEQRVILICEDSYSFFNEETQLFQPGWTNETIEDEVYSSSILNAFNYSTSDELDTYTYVGEYGTYSGGGYVYEFRGSLSDLKTNLSTLHQLDWIDEKTRAVFIQLTLYNPSVQLFTAVTLLAEFLPTGGVFTIARFEPINFYTFQSILQLVCTILYIFFIIYFMIIEIQLLFELRLKYFHQFWSIIQLGIIGCSLGSIGVYFWRFQETNRISQLFEETNGYVYINLQFAVYVNDILTFLLGYCCFFSMIKFVQLFRFNQQISLFSETLKSCAKELILFLIMFAIVFMAYVSLFYLLFMSQISSCSSLLRTAQMLFEMTLMKFDASELIEADAFLGPFCFTLFMFLVVFVCLSMFLSIINDSFRHTKENQKEDQIMLSFMLKKFLRWTGLKRLNQEEIQEERDCRMRSQYFDPIENFPDKIDQLLEALNRIYVDQKIELTRLDKAGL
;
A
#
# COMPACT_ATOMS: atom_id res chain seq x y z
N VAL A 1 -43.30 -5.38 9.11
CA VAL A 1 -42.84 -5.65 10.50
C VAL A 1 -44.05 -5.92 11.37
N HIS A 2 -44.04 -6.99 12.14
CA HIS A 2 -45.16 -7.41 13.01
C HIS A 2 -44.79 -7.23 14.48
N PHE A 3 -45.78 -6.95 15.31
CA PHE A 3 -45.58 -6.87 16.75
C PHE A 3 -46.80 -7.32 17.55
N VAL A 4 -46.55 -7.64 18.81
CA VAL A 4 -47.54 -7.93 19.84
C VAL A 4 -47.15 -7.15 21.09
N LEU A 5 -48.07 -6.34 21.60
CA LEU A 5 -47.88 -5.55 22.80
C LEU A 5 -48.64 -6.19 23.97
N SER A 6 -47.95 -6.46 25.07
CA SER A 6 -48.51 -7.09 26.26
C SER A 6 -48.52 -6.13 27.44
N GLY A 7 -49.67 -5.99 28.10
CA GLY A 7 -49.81 -5.27 29.36
C GLY A 7 -50.35 -6.17 30.47
N GLU A 8 -50.59 -5.60 31.65
CA GLU A 8 -51.14 -6.31 32.80
C GLU A 8 -52.54 -6.88 32.56
N ASN A 9 -53.37 -6.17 31.81
CA ASN A 9 -54.80 -6.51 31.68
C ASN A 9 -55.13 -7.35 30.44
N ASP A 10 -54.39 -7.15 29.34
CA ASP A 10 -54.64 -7.84 28.07
C ASP A 10 -53.41 -7.76 27.15
N GLN A 11 -53.45 -8.49 26.04
CA GLN A 11 -52.42 -8.48 24.99
C GLN A 11 -53.07 -8.16 23.64
N THR A 12 -52.39 -7.35 22.82
CA THR A 12 -52.91 -7.03 21.48
C THR A 12 -52.83 -8.26 20.57
N PRO A 13 -53.76 -8.44 19.61
CA PRO A 13 -53.54 -9.39 18.51
C PRO A 13 -52.29 -8.99 17.70
N ILE A 14 -51.79 -9.90 16.87
CA ILE A 14 -50.66 -9.60 15.97
C ILE A 14 -51.02 -8.40 15.10
N ARG A 15 -50.25 -7.32 15.25
CA ARG A 15 -50.41 -6.10 14.46
C ARG A 15 -49.27 -5.98 13.47
N LEU A 16 -49.58 -5.46 12.28
CA LEU A 16 -48.61 -5.17 11.23
C LEU A 16 -48.36 -3.66 11.19
N PHE A 17 -47.10 -3.24 11.32
CA PHE A 17 -46.69 -1.90 10.93
C PHE A 17 -46.61 -1.83 9.41
N SER A 18 -47.66 -1.29 8.80
CA SER A 18 -47.77 -1.03 7.37
C SER A 18 -48.42 0.33 7.14
N ASP A 19 -47.99 1.01 6.08
CA ASP A 19 -48.59 2.24 5.62
C ASP A 19 -48.56 2.25 4.08
N PRO A 20 -49.72 2.36 3.40
CA PRO A 20 -49.79 2.31 1.94
C PRO A 20 -49.28 3.57 1.24
N HIS A 21 -49.21 4.72 1.92
CA HIS A 21 -48.85 6.01 1.32
C HIS A 21 -47.41 6.43 1.63
N ARG A 22 -46.86 6.04 2.79
CA ARG A 22 -45.48 6.39 3.17
C ARG A 22 -44.53 5.21 3.11
N LYS A 23 -43.30 5.46 2.65
CA LYS A 23 -42.20 4.51 2.74
C LYS A 23 -41.67 4.43 4.18
N ILE A 24 -42.11 3.41 4.92
CA ILE A 24 -41.72 3.10 6.31
C ILE A 24 -40.39 2.33 6.41
N PHE A 25 -39.80 2.30 7.59
CA PHE A 25 -38.57 1.58 7.98
C PHE A 25 -37.33 1.94 7.15
N GLN A 26 -37.21 3.21 6.75
CA GLN A 26 -36.01 3.71 6.06
C GLN A 26 -34.80 3.77 7.00
N ARG A 27 -33.60 3.60 6.44
CA ARG A 27 -32.34 3.65 7.20
C ARG A 27 -32.22 4.99 7.95
N GLY A 28 -32.07 4.91 9.28
CA GLY A 28 -31.96 6.09 10.15
C GLY A 28 -33.27 6.88 10.31
N GLY A 29 -34.39 6.36 9.82
CA GLY A 29 -35.73 6.93 9.98
C GLY A 29 -36.35 6.65 11.33
N ILE A 30 -37.33 7.46 11.69
CA ILE A 30 -38.21 7.29 12.84
C ILE A 30 -39.62 7.27 12.28
N ASP A 31 -40.33 6.16 12.46
CA ASP A 31 -41.71 6.00 12.01
C ASP A 31 -42.63 6.00 13.24
N SER A 32 -43.68 6.82 13.19
CA SER A 32 -44.70 6.90 14.24
C SER A 32 -46.02 6.35 13.72
N PHE A 33 -46.68 5.53 14.54
CA PHE A 33 -47.95 4.88 14.21
C PHE A 33 -48.95 5.12 15.34
N ILE A 34 -50.22 5.35 14.99
CA ILE A 34 -51.31 5.41 15.96
C ILE A 34 -52.07 4.08 15.88
N ILE A 35 -52.31 3.46 17.02
CA ILE A 35 -52.96 2.15 17.10
C ILE A 35 -54.13 2.26 18.08
N ALA A 36 -55.32 1.83 17.63
CA ALA A 36 -56.48 1.69 18.49
C ALA A 36 -56.53 0.26 19.08
N VAL A 37 -56.78 0.19 20.39
CA VAL A 37 -56.95 -1.08 21.13
C VAL A 37 -58.37 -1.09 21.70
N PRO A 38 -59.13 -2.21 21.61
CA PRO A 38 -60.52 -2.25 22.05
C PRO A 38 -60.71 -2.08 23.57
N LYS A 39 -59.68 -2.40 24.36
CA LYS A 39 -59.65 -2.23 25.83
C LYS A 39 -58.29 -1.68 26.24
N SER A 40 -58.23 -1.00 27.39
CA SER A 40 -56.95 -0.52 27.94
C SER A 40 -56.07 -1.70 28.37
N LEU A 41 -54.80 -1.67 27.98
CA LEU A 41 -53.83 -2.73 28.26
C LEU A 41 -53.25 -2.66 29.69
N GLY A 42 -53.50 -1.56 30.43
CA GLY A 42 -52.87 -1.31 31.73
C GLY A 42 -51.40 -0.92 31.62
N LEU A 43 -50.60 -1.19 32.66
CA LEU A 43 -49.14 -1.01 32.59
C LEU A 43 -48.55 -2.01 31.59
N LEU A 44 -47.68 -1.52 30.71
CA LEU A 44 -47.06 -2.37 29.68
C LEU A 44 -45.92 -3.20 30.29
N ASN A 45 -45.82 -4.47 29.88
CA ASN A 45 -44.81 -5.41 30.36
C ASN A 45 -43.69 -5.61 29.33
N TYR A 46 -44.06 -6.04 28.12
CA TYR A 46 -43.11 -6.29 27.04
C TYR A 46 -43.75 -6.09 25.67
N ILE A 47 -42.91 -5.84 24.67
CA ILE A 47 -43.28 -5.86 23.24
C ILE A 47 -42.52 -6.99 22.56
N ARG A 48 -43.25 -7.87 21.87
CA ARG A 48 -42.69 -8.88 20.98
C ARG A 48 -42.71 -8.34 19.57
N ILE A 49 -41.57 -8.29 18.89
CA ILE A 49 -41.45 -7.68 17.56
C ILE A 49 -40.64 -8.56 16.62
N TRP A 50 -41.07 -8.68 15.37
CA TRP A 50 -40.38 -9.44 14.34
C TRP A 50 -40.67 -8.94 12.92
N HIS A 51 -39.88 -9.38 11.95
CA HIS A 51 -40.12 -9.10 10.53
C HIS A 51 -40.01 -10.38 9.68
N ASP A 52 -40.48 -10.28 8.44
CA ASP A 52 -40.59 -11.38 7.47
C ASP A 52 -39.36 -11.49 6.55
N ASN A 53 -38.32 -10.68 6.78
CA ASN A 53 -37.09 -10.60 5.98
C ASN A 53 -37.31 -10.43 4.47
N THR A 54 -38.44 -9.84 4.06
CA THR A 54 -38.83 -9.66 2.64
C THR A 54 -38.06 -8.54 1.93
N GLY A 55 -37.25 -7.77 2.64
CA GLY A 55 -36.48 -6.66 2.08
C GLY A 55 -35.36 -7.11 1.13
N GLU A 56 -34.97 -6.24 0.19
CA GLU A 56 -33.91 -6.55 -0.78
C GLU A 56 -32.48 -6.36 -0.20
N GLY A 57 -31.74 -7.46 0.00
CA GLY A 57 -30.35 -7.41 0.48
C GLY A 57 -30.21 -6.70 1.83
N SER A 58 -29.38 -5.65 1.92
CA SER A 58 -29.14 -4.96 3.19
C SER A 58 -30.33 -4.22 3.77
N SER A 59 -31.43 -4.06 3.01
CA SER A 59 -32.69 -3.50 3.54
C SER A 59 -33.58 -4.54 4.23
N ALA A 60 -33.21 -5.83 4.18
CA ALA A 60 -33.85 -6.88 4.98
C ALA A 60 -33.36 -6.84 6.44
N SER A 61 -32.07 -6.57 6.62
CA SER A 61 -31.44 -6.26 7.91
C SER A 61 -32.04 -5.01 8.56
N TRP A 62 -32.62 -5.15 9.75
CA TRP A 62 -33.16 -4.01 10.50
C TRP A 62 -32.47 -3.83 11.85
N PHE A 63 -31.86 -2.67 12.10
CA PHE A 63 -31.32 -2.35 13.43
C PHE A 63 -32.37 -1.57 14.23
N LEU A 64 -32.93 -2.19 15.26
CA LEU A 64 -33.90 -1.54 16.13
C LEU A 64 -33.16 -0.90 17.31
N LYS A 65 -33.18 0.45 17.37
CA LYS A 65 -32.60 1.19 18.49
C LYS A 65 -33.48 1.09 19.74
N TYR A 66 -34.70 1.61 19.64
CA TYR A 66 -35.69 1.62 20.71
C TYR A 66 -37.10 1.85 20.16
N ILE A 67 -38.13 1.52 20.95
CA ILE A 67 -39.54 1.81 20.70
C ILE A 67 -40.08 2.63 21.86
N ILE A 68 -40.88 3.65 21.57
CA ILE A 68 -41.60 4.43 22.59
C ILE A 68 -43.08 4.21 22.35
N VAL A 69 -43.79 3.73 23.37
CA VAL A 69 -45.25 3.64 23.36
C VAL A 69 -45.78 4.71 24.30
N ARG A 70 -46.62 5.61 23.77
CA ARG A 70 -47.30 6.63 24.56
C ARG A 70 -48.78 6.28 24.63
N ASP A 71 -49.33 6.19 25.84
CA ASP A 71 -50.77 6.13 26.02
C ASP A 71 -51.36 7.54 25.83
N LEU A 72 -52.28 7.71 24.88
CA LEU A 72 -52.92 9.00 24.60
C LEU A 72 -53.96 9.38 25.66
N GLN A 73 -54.44 8.44 26.48
CA GLN A 73 -55.42 8.68 27.53
C GLN A 73 -54.75 9.13 28.84
N SER A 74 -53.69 8.42 29.27
CA SER A 74 -52.96 8.74 30.50
C SER A 74 -51.76 9.68 30.29
N MET A 75 -51.29 9.81 29.04
CA MET A 75 -50.05 10.51 28.64
C MET A 75 -48.75 9.87 29.16
N ASP A 76 -48.81 8.64 29.66
CA ASP A 76 -47.63 7.87 30.10
C ASP A 76 -46.79 7.38 28.92
N LYS A 77 -45.46 7.30 29.10
CA LYS A 77 -44.52 6.83 28.08
C LYS A 77 -43.74 5.60 28.57
N PHE A 78 -43.85 4.52 27.82
CA PHE A 78 -43.11 3.27 28.04
C PHE A 78 -41.99 3.17 27.00
N TYR A 79 -40.76 2.92 27.46
CA TYR A 79 -39.58 2.79 26.61
C TYR A 79 -39.19 1.31 26.50
N PHE A 80 -38.90 0.85 25.29
CA PHE A 80 -38.35 -0.47 25.03
C PHE A 80 -37.02 -0.30 24.31
N ILE A 81 -35.91 -0.60 24.98
CA ILE A 81 -34.56 -0.43 24.44
C ILE A 81 -34.08 -1.77 23.85
N SER A 82 -33.51 -1.76 22.63
CA SER A 82 -32.99 -2.98 21.99
C SER A 82 -31.52 -2.85 21.59
N GLN A 83 -31.15 -1.84 20.80
CA GLN A 83 -29.79 -1.62 20.27
C GLN A 83 -29.18 -2.84 19.56
N GLN A 84 -30.01 -3.64 18.87
CA GLN A 84 -29.60 -4.90 18.27
C GLN A 84 -30.10 -5.05 16.83
N TRP A 85 -29.45 -5.92 16.04
CA TRP A 85 -29.86 -6.22 14.68
C TRP A 85 -30.90 -7.35 14.67
N PHE A 86 -32.02 -7.06 14.01
CA PHE A 86 -33.04 -8.03 13.59
C PHE A 86 -32.70 -8.37 12.14
N ALA A 87 -31.88 -9.40 11.98
CA ALA A 87 -31.38 -9.82 10.68
C ALA A 87 -30.92 -11.27 10.77
N VAL A 88 -31.14 -12.04 9.71
CA VAL A 88 -30.61 -13.41 9.64
C VAL A 88 -29.09 -13.37 9.45
N GLU A 89 -28.61 -12.36 8.72
CA GLU A 89 -27.21 -12.17 8.36
C GLU A 89 -26.39 -11.27 9.30
N LYS A 90 -26.93 -10.74 10.41
CA LYS A 90 -26.17 -9.89 11.37
C LYS A 90 -26.44 -10.26 12.83
N ASP A 91 -25.51 -9.92 13.70
CA ASP A 91 -25.59 -10.17 15.16
C ASP A 91 -25.88 -11.64 15.49
N ASP A 92 -26.93 -11.94 16.27
CA ASP A 92 -27.34 -13.28 16.72
C ASP A 92 -28.19 -14.07 15.70
N GLY A 93 -28.46 -13.50 14.52
CA GLY A 93 -29.23 -14.14 13.46
C GLY A 93 -30.73 -14.24 13.73
N ARG A 94 -31.24 -13.54 14.76
CA ARG A 94 -32.66 -13.56 15.13
C ARG A 94 -33.40 -12.37 14.55
N ILE A 95 -34.51 -12.64 13.86
CA ILE A 95 -35.44 -11.64 13.31
C ILE A 95 -36.62 -11.34 14.24
N GLU A 96 -36.68 -12.01 15.39
CA GLU A 96 -37.75 -11.97 16.37
C GLU A 96 -37.16 -11.82 17.77
N ARG A 97 -37.64 -10.83 18.53
CA ARG A 97 -37.23 -10.61 19.93
C ARG A 97 -38.38 -10.14 20.81
N ILE A 98 -38.26 -10.39 22.10
CA ILE A 98 -39.15 -9.90 23.15
C ILE A 98 -38.37 -8.85 23.94
N LEU A 99 -38.87 -7.61 23.96
CA LEU A 99 -38.26 -6.47 24.62
C LEU A 99 -39.10 -6.10 25.85
N PRO A 100 -38.58 -6.19 27.09
CA PRO A 100 -39.27 -5.72 28.28
C PRO A 100 -39.27 -4.18 28.36
N VAL A 101 -40.17 -3.62 29.17
CA VAL A 101 -40.14 -2.17 29.49
C VAL A 101 -38.85 -1.83 30.21
N ALA A 102 -38.15 -0.81 29.72
CA ALA A 102 -36.87 -0.36 30.23
C ALA A 102 -37.02 0.35 31.59
N SER A 103 -36.14 -0.02 32.52
CA SER A 103 -36.02 0.61 33.85
C SER A 103 -35.36 2.00 33.77
N GLU A 104 -35.52 2.83 34.81
CA GLU A 104 -34.88 4.16 34.86
C GLU A 104 -33.34 4.10 34.83
N ALA A 105 -32.73 3.01 35.33
CA ALA A 105 -31.29 2.80 35.27
C ALA A 105 -30.82 2.57 33.81
N GLU A 106 -31.50 1.70 33.06
CA GLU A 106 -31.19 1.41 31.65
C GLU A 106 -31.38 2.62 30.74
N LYS A 107 -32.30 3.54 31.08
CA LYS A 107 -32.47 4.81 30.36
C LYS A 107 -31.25 5.74 30.52
N GLN A 108 -30.49 5.60 31.59
CA GLN A 108 -29.30 6.40 31.89
C GLN A 108 -27.98 5.72 31.49
N ASP A 109 -28.03 4.47 30.98
CA ASP A 109 -26.85 3.75 30.57
C ASP A 109 -26.03 4.53 29.53
N PHE A 110 -24.73 4.68 29.82
CA PHE A 110 -23.83 5.47 28.99
C PHE A 110 -23.79 4.98 27.54
N SER A 111 -23.79 3.67 27.31
CA SER A 111 -23.80 3.07 25.97
C SER A 111 -25.06 3.47 25.17
N TYR A 112 -26.23 3.44 25.82
CA TYR A 112 -27.50 3.87 25.23
C TYR A 112 -27.51 5.37 24.94
N VAL A 113 -27.13 6.21 25.90
CA VAL A 113 -27.11 7.67 25.75
C VAL A 113 -26.11 8.09 24.69
N LEU A 114 -24.93 7.47 24.66
CA LEU A 114 -23.89 7.74 23.67
C LEU A 114 -24.33 7.28 22.28
N SER A 115 -24.83 6.06 22.09
CA SER A 115 -25.25 5.56 20.77
C SER A 115 -26.45 6.33 20.22
N LYS A 116 -27.37 6.75 21.10
CA LYS A 116 -28.52 7.62 20.81
C LYS A 116 -28.06 9.01 20.34
N LYS A 117 -27.16 9.68 21.08
CA LYS A 117 -26.70 11.04 20.76
C LYS A 117 -25.65 11.09 19.64
N ALA A 118 -24.70 10.15 19.59
CA ALA A 118 -23.60 10.16 18.63
C ALA A 118 -24.05 9.96 17.19
N TYR A 119 -24.92 8.99 16.90
CA TYR A 119 -25.38 8.77 15.52
C TYR A 119 -26.13 9.97 14.96
N HIS A 120 -27.04 10.57 15.73
CA HIS A 120 -27.78 11.75 15.30
C HIS A 120 -26.86 12.98 15.16
N SER A 121 -25.96 13.18 16.12
CA SER A 121 -25.01 14.29 16.09
C SER A 121 -24.02 14.19 14.94
N VAL A 122 -23.56 12.98 14.57
CA VAL A 122 -22.65 12.78 13.42
C VAL A 122 -23.42 12.85 12.09
N SER A 123 -24.56 12.17 11.96
CA SER A 123 -25.35 12.14 10.69
C SER A 123 -26.01 13.48 10.33
N ASP A 124 -26.24 14.36 11.32
CA ASP A 124 -26.75 15.71 11.08
C ASP A 124 -25.67 16.78 11.21
N GLY A 125 -24.74 16.66 12.16
CA GLY A 125 -23.70 17.65 12.46
C GLY A 125 -22.48 17.60 11.55
N HIS A 126 -22.11 16.42 11.02
CA HIS A 126 -20.95 16.29 10.14
C HIS A 126 -21.35 16.60 8.69
N LEU A 127 -21.13 17.82 8.23
CA LEU A 127 -21.68 18.30 6.96
C LEU A 127 -21.40 17.37 5.76
N TRP A 128 -20.15 16.92 5.59
CA TRP A 128 -19.77 15.99 4.52
C TRP A 128 -20.45 14.61 4.61
N PHE A 129 -20.37 13.95 5.77
CA PHE A 129 -21.00 12.65 6.02
C PHE A 129 -22.54 12.72 5.99
N SER A 130 -23.10 13.88 6.33
CA SER A 130 -24.55 14.14 6.38
C SER A 130 -25.22 14.06 5.00
N ILE A 131 -24.47 14.19 3.90
CA ILE A 131 -25.00 14.04 2.53
C ILE A 131 -25.47 12.59 2.32
N PHE A 132 -24.69 11.62 2.77
CA PHE A 132 -24.96 10.20 2.58
C PHE A 132 -25.87 9.61 3.68
N SER A 133 -25.72 10.11 4.92
CA SER A 133 -26.35 9.53 6.11
C SER A 133 -27.56 10.31 6.65
N ARG A 134 -28.10 11.28 5.88
CA ARG A 134 -29.26 12.10 6.29
C ARG A 134 -30.43 11.25 6.82
N PRO A 135 -30.92 11.49 8.05
CA PRO A 135 -32.16 10.89 8.52
C PRO A 135 -33.36 11.49 7.77
N PRO A 136 -34.34 10.68 7.32
CA PRO A 136 -35.45 11.12 6.49
C PRO A 136 -36.38 12.13 7.18
N SER A 137 -36.43 12.14 8.52
CA SER A 137 -37.20 13.10 9.33
C SER A 137 -36.64 14.53 9.30
N ASN A 138 -35.37 14.72 8.93
CA ASN A 138 -34.74 16.03 9.01
C ASN A 138 -35.13 16.91 7.81
N LYS A 139 -35.66 18.11 8.06
CA LYS A 139 -36.10 19.06 7.04
C LYS A 139 -34.96 19.59 6.15
N PHE A 140 -33.70 19.56 6.61
CA PHE A 140 -32.51 19.96 5.85
C PHE A 140 -32.14 18.91 4.79
N THR A 141 -32.32 19.21 3.51
CA THR A 141 -32.23 18.24 2.40
C THR A 141 -30.79 17.88 1.99
N ARG A 142 -30.61 16.76 1.28
CA ARG A 142 -29.28 16.35 0.76
C ARG A 142 -28.71 17.36 -0.22
N VAL A 143 -29.55 17.96 -1.05
CA VAL A 143 -29.16 19.01 -2.01
C VAL A 143 -28.68 20.25 -1.27
N GLN A 144 -29.41 20.70 -0.24
CA GLN A 144 -28.99 21.84 0.59
C GLN A 144 -27.68 21.58 1.33
N ARG A 145 -27.44 20.35 1.81
CA ARG A 145 -26.18 19.93 2.43
C ARG A 145 -25.02 19.96 1.42
N CYS A 146 -25.25 19.43 0.23
CA CYS A 146 -24.29 19.43 -0.86
C CYS A 146 -23.92 20.87 -1.28
N THR A 147 -24.89 21.77 -1.39
CA THR A 147 -24.60 23.19 -1.69
C THR A 147 -23.81 23.86 -0.57
N CYS A 148 -24.09 23.56 0.70
CA CYS A 148 -23.27 24.07 1.81
C CYS A 148 -21.82 23.55 1.73
N CYS A 149 -21.62 22.29 1.38
CA CYS A 149 -20.27 21.73 1.17
C CYS A 149 -19.52 22.40 0.02
N PHE A 150 -20.19 22.67 -1.11
CA PHE A 150 -19.58 23.39 -2.22
C PHE A 150 -19.21 24.82 -1.85
N VAL A 151 -20.11 25.56 -1.19
CA VAL A 151 -19.80 26.90 -0.68
C VAL A 151 -18.58 26.85 0.23
N LEU A 152 -18.50 25.86 1.12
CA LEU A 152 -17.36 25.71 2.03
C LEU A 152 -16.05 25.36 1.36
N PHE A 153 -16.09 24.45 0.39
CA PHE A 153 -14.91 24.04 -0.34
C PHE A 153 -14.31 25.23 -1.11
N PHE A 154 -15.15 25.96 -1.86
CA PHE A 154 -14.67 27.09 -2.66
C PHE A 154 -14.29 28.30 -1.81
N THR A 155 -14.98 28.59 -0.71
CA THR A 155 -14.55 29.67 0.20
C THR A 155 -13.28 29.32 0.96
N SER A 156 -13.09 28.05 1.35
CA SER A 156 -11.84 27.57 1.93
C SER A 156 -10.69 27.67 0.95
N MET A 157 -10.90 27.27 -0.30
CA MET A 157 -9.91 27.40 -1.37
C MET A 157 -9.56 28.87 -1.67
N LEU A 158 -10.56 29.76 -1.66
CA LEU A 158 -10.36 31.21 -1.81
C LEU A 158 -9.56 31.81 -0.64
N ILE A 159 -9.93 31.49 0.61
CA ILE A 159 -9.21 32.00 1.78
C ILE A 159 -7.79 31.41 1.81
N ASN A 160 -7.60 30.16 1.36
CA ASN A 160 -6.29 29.53 1.24
C ASN A 160 -5.41 30.29 0.24
N ILE A 161 -5.91 30.59 -0.97
CA ILE A 161 -5.11 31.32 -1.98
C ILE A 161 -4.80 32.76 -1.52
N MET A 162 -5.74 33.43 -0.84
CA MET A 162 -5.53 34.77 -0.30
C MET A 162 -4.53 34.80 0.87
N TYR A 163 -4.61 33.81 1.77
CA TYR A 163 -3.70 33.72 2.92
C TYR A 163 -2.29 33.29 2.49
N TYR A 164 -2.19 32.47 1.46
CA TYR A 164 -0.92 32.02 0.89
C TYR A 164 -0.09 33.22 0.37
N ASP A 165 -0.74 34.18 -0.30
CA ASP A 165 -0.12 35.43 -0.77
C ASP A 165 0.45 36.26 0.40
N LEU A 166 -0.37 36.47 1.44
CA LEU A 166 0.00 37.23 2.65
C LEU A 166 1.16 36.58 3.43
N SER A 167 1.20 35.24 3.47
CA SER A 167 2.24 34.50 4.19
C SER A 167 3.59 34.49 3.45
N ASN A 168 3.58 34.51 2.12
CA ASN A 168 4.79 34.59 1.32
C ASN A 168 5.44 35.99 1.40
N GLU A 169 4.62 37.05 1.47
CA GLU A 169 5.14 38.41 1.72
C GLU A 169 5.76 38.54 3.13
N ALA A 170 5.19 37.89 4.14
CA ALA A 170 5.72 37.90 5.51
C ALA A 170 6.96 37.01 5.72
N ASN A 171 7.11 35.92 4.93
CA ASN A 171 8.23 34.98 5.05
C ASN A 171 9.43 35.32 4.14
N ALA A 172 9.29 36.29 3.22
CA ALA A 172 10.40 36.81 2.42
C ALA A 172 11.52 37.46 3.26
N SER A 173 11.28 37.70 4.56
CA SER A 173 12.27 38.19 5.53
C SER A 173 13.01 37.10 6.31
N SER A 174 12.76 35.81 6.06
CA SER A 174 13.41 34.71 6.77
C SER A 174 13.77 33.56 5.82
N GLU A 175 14.95 33.67 5.20
CA GLU A 175 15.61 32.57 4.49
C GLU A 175 15.96 31.46 5.50
N THR A 176 15.19 30.37 5.49
CA THR A 176 15.62 29.02 5.89
C THR A 176 14.49 28.03 5.57
N HIS A 177 14.49 27.47 4.35
CA HIS A 177 13.61 26.35 3.99
C HIS A 177 14.15 25.01 4.55
N SER A 178 14.44 24.95 5.86
CA SER A 178 14.79 23.70 6.54
C SER A 178 13.52 23.02 7.05
N GLY A 179 13.01 22.02 6.32
CA GLY A 179 11.91 21.15 6.79
C GLY A 179 10.78 20.88 5.82
N ALA A 180 10.87 21.30 4.55
CA ALA A 180 9.86 20.97 3.54
C ALA A 180 9.89 19.47 3.17
N LEU A 181 8.74 18.81 3.31
CA LEU A 181 8.51 17.39 3.08
C LEU A 181 8.24 17.16 1.58
N SER A 182 9.24 16.75 0.79
CA SER A 182 9.05 16.47 -0.64
C SER A 182 8.53 15.04 -0.88
N ILE A 183 7.31 14.91 -1.41
CA ILE A 183 6.71 13.68 -1.94
C ILE A 183 6.72 13.77 -3.47
N GLY A 184 7.80 13.33 -4.11
CA GLY A 184 7.95 13.49 -5.56
C GLY A 184 7.85 14.97 -5.98
N PRO A 185 7.01 15.36 -6.96
CA PRO A 185 6.84 16.75 -7.37
C PRO A 185 6.08 17.63 -6.34
N PHE A 186 5.63 17.08 -5.22
CA PHE A 186 4.83 17.79 -4.22
C PHE A 186 5.68 18.15 -3.00
N TYR A 187 5.77 19.43 -2.66
CA TYR A 187 6.45 19.91 -1.44
C TYR A 187 5.39 20.23 -0.37
N ILE A 188 5.50 19.61 0.81
CA ILE A 188 4.63 19.84 1.97
C ILE A 188 5.46 20.48 3.08
N ALA A 189 5.43 21.79 3.23
CA ALA A 189 6.07 22.45 4.37
C ALA A 189 5.19 22.36 5.63
N PRO A 190 5.77 22.20 6.84
CA PRO A 190 5.00 22.29 8.10
C PRO A 190 4.20 23.59 8.22
N GLN A 191 4.73 24.68 7.65
CA GLN A 191 4.05 25.97 7.54
C GLN A 191 2.77 25.88 6.69
N GLN A 192 2.76 25.08 5.62
CA GLN A 192 1.59 24.87 4.75
C GLN A 192 0.48 24.09 5.44
N ILE A 193 0.84 23.13 6.30
CA ILE A 193 -0.15 22.43 7.16
C ILE A 193 -0.75 23.41 8.16
N GLY A 194 0.07 24.27 8.77
CA GLY A 194 -0.38 25.35 9.65
C GLY A 194 -1.33 26.32 8.95
N ILE A 195 -1.00 26.74 7.71
CA ILE A 195 -1.86 27.55 6.85
C ILE A 195 -3.21 26.85 6.62
N GLY A 196 -3.19 25.57 6.25
CA GLY A 196 -4.42 24.77 6.03
C GLY A 196 -5.34 24.74 7.25
N ILE A 197 -4.79 24.54 8.44
CA ILE A 197 -5.55 24.52 9.71
C ILE A 197 -6.12 25.91 10.05
N MET A 198 -5.33 26.98 9.87
CA MET A 198 -5.77 28.35 10.17
C MET A 198 -6.87 28.82 9.22
N VAL A 199 -6.71 28.57 7.91
CA VAL A 199 -7.73 28.84 6.89
C VAL A 199 -9.03 28.13 7.24
N GLU A 200 -8.93 26.90 7.71
CA GLU A 200 -10.11 26.14 8.13
C GLU A 200 -10.82 26.77 9.33
N LEU A 201 -10.07 27.23 10.33
CA LEU A 201 -10.64 27.95 11.47
C LEU A 201 -11.39 29.22 11.03
N PHE A 202 -10.85 29.97 10.06
CA PHE A 202 -11.52 31.15 9.49
C PHE A 202 -12.78 30.80 8.69
N THR A 203 -12.77 29.69 7.96
CA THR A 203 -13.93 29.23 7.17
C THR A 203 -15.08 28.69 8.03
N LEU A 204 -14.80 28.34 9.29
CA LEU A 204 -15.79 27.78 10.22
C LEU A 204 -16.95 28.75 10.47
N ILE A 205 -16.70 30.06 10.60
CA ILE A 205 -17.74 31.05 10.91
C ILE A 205 -18.73 31.21 9.73
N PRO A 206 -18.28 31.47 8.48
CA PRO A 206 -19.15 31.45 7.31
C PRO A 206 -19.91 30.13 7.13
N SER A 207 -19.23 28.99 7.41
CA SER A 207 -19.84 27.65 7.33
C SER A 207 -21.08 27.51 8.20
N LEU A 208 -21.00 28.02 9.43
CA LEU A 208 -22.07 27.90 10.41
C LEU A 208 -23.24 28.79 10.01
N LEU A 209 -22.98 29.98 9.49
CA LEU A 209 -24.03 30.91 9.06
C LEU A 209 -24.85 30.34 7.90
N VAL A 210 -24.21 29.80 6.87
CA VAL A 210 -24.90 29.20 5.72
C VAL A 210 -25.73 27.98 6.14
N VAL A 211 -25.16 27.10 6.98
CA VAL A 211 -25.88 25.93 7.51
C VAL A 211 -27.07 26.35 8.38
N GLN A 212 -26.91 27.35 9.25
CA GLN A 212 -28.01 27.86 10.08
C GLN A 212 -29.10 28.55 9.24
N PHE A 213 -28.73 29.21 8.15
CA PHE A 213 -29.68 29.84 7.24
C PHE A 213 -30.58 28.78 6.60
N PHE A 214 -30.01 27.72 6.01
CA PHE A 214 -30.80 26.63 5.42
C PHE A 214 -31.61 25.82 6.45
N ARG A 215 -31.05 25.57 7.65
CA ARG A 215 -31.75 24.82 8.72
C ARG A 215 -32.98 25.54 9.27
N ARG A 216 -33.04 26.87 9.18
CA ARG A 216 -34.13 27.70 9.71
C ARG A 216 -35.27 27.98 8.71
N ILE A 217 -35.19 27.44 7.49
CA ILE A 217 -36.23 27.59 6.47
C ILE A 217 -37.36 26.60 6.72
N GLN A 218 -38.61 27.08 6.75
CA GLN A 218 -39.78 26.21 6.87
C GLN A 218 -40.24 25.66 5.51
N PRO A 219 -40.68 24.38 5.46
CA PRO A 219 -41.39 23.85 4.30
C PRO A 219 -42.78 24.48 4.18
N ARG A 220 -43.33 24.50 2.95
CA ARG A 220 -44.68 25.01 2.68
C ARG A 220 -45.71 24.13 3.42
N GLN A 221 -46.35 24.67 4.47
CA GLN A 221 -47.39 23.96 5.22
C GLN A 221 -48.72 23.92 4.43
N GLN A 222 -49.29 22.72 4.29
CA GLN A 222 -50.72 22.52 4.01
C GLN A 222 -51.40 22.16 5.34
N VAL A 223 -52.41 22.92 5.73
CA VAL A 223 -53.12 22.72 7.00
C VAL A 223 -54.09 21.53 6.84
N SER A 224 -53.92 20.49 7.67
CA SER A 224 -54.80 19.30 7.71
C SER A 224 -55.98 19.49 8.69
N ARG A 225 -57.17 19.01 8.32
CA ARG A 225 -58.41 19.07 9.14
C ARG A 225 -58.31 18.31 10.48
N LEU A 226 -57.41 17.32 10.56
CA LEU A 226 -57.13 16.54 11.78
C LEU A 226 -56.57 17.42 12.91
N ARG A 227 -55.91 18.53 12.55
CA ARG A 227 -55.40 19.55 13.47
C ARG A 227 -56.49 20.29 14.24
N GLU A 228 -57.65 20.52 13.62
CA GLU A 228 -58.81 21.10 14.31
C GLU A 228 -59.52 20.09 15.21
N ALA A 229 -59.51 18.80 14.85
CA ALA A 229 -60.18 17.74 15.60
C ALA A 229 -59.49 17.44 16.94
N LEU A 230 -58.16 17.30 16.97
CA LEU A 230 -57.43 17.05 18.22
C LEU A 230 -57.37 18.28 19.14
N TYR A 231 -57.42 19.49 18.59
CA TYR A 231 -57.55 20.71 19.40
C TYR A 231 -58.91 20.78 20.13
N LYS A 232 -59.96 20.17 19.55
CA LYS A 232 -61.30 20.04 20.16
C LYS A 232 -61.41 18.89 21.17
N MET A 233 -60.50 17.91 21.16
CA MET A 233 -60.53 16.75 22.07
C MET A 233 -59.83 16.96 23.42
N LYS A 234 -59.21 18.12 23.69
CA LYS A 234 -58.59 18.42 24.99
C LYS A 234 -59.67 18.70 26.06
N PRO A 235 -59.81 17.90 27.13
CA PRO A 235 -60.77 18.20 28.19
C PRO A 235 -60.29 19.38 29.05
N SER A 236 -61.14 20.39 29.19
CA SER A 236 -60.93 21.55 30.07
C SER A 236 -61.16 21.15 31.53
N ARG A 237 -60.11 20.83 32.29
CA ARG A 237 -60.20 20.72 33.76
C ARG A 237 -60.28 22.12 34.37
N LYS A 238 -61.48 22.49 34.87
CA LYS A 238 -61.71 23.62 35.78
C LYS A 238 -61.65 23.10 37.23
N THR A 239 -60.95 23.86 38.09
CA THR A 239 -60.82 23.89 39.58
C THR A 239 -59.37 23.67 40.01
N SER A 240 -58.75 24.42 40.92
CA SER A 240 -59.07 25.59 41.74
C SER A 240 -57.72 26.24 42.10
N SER A 241 -57.73 27.54 42.35
CA SER A 241 -56.59 28.39 42.70
C SER A 241 -55.77 27.89 43.90
N GLU A 242 -54.46 27.74 43.72
CA GLU A 242 -53.39 28.49 44.43
C GLU A 242 -52.00 27.87 44.16
N GLY A 243 -51.03 28.72 43.82
CA GLY A 243 -49.60 28.38 43.85
C GLY A 243 -48.93 28.07 42.52
N ILE A 244 -47.94 28.90 42.19
CA ILE A 244 -46.82 28.70 41.25
C ILE A 244 -47.07 29.15 39.80
N SER A 245 -46.87 30.45 39.63
CA SER A 245 -46.21 31.09 38.50
C SER A 245 -44.94 30.34 38.06
N ALA A 246 -45.05 29.47 37.05
CA ALA A 246 -43.90 28.93 36.33
C ALA A 246 -44.08 29.10 34.81
N ILE A 247 -43.80 30.32 34.35
CA ILE A 247 -43.09 30.67 33.11
C ILE A 247 -43.29 29.68 31.92
N LYS A 248 -44.34 29.88 31.13
CA LYS A 248 -44.34 29.49 29.71
C LYS A 248 -43.43 30.46 28.94
N LYS A 249 -42.11 30.21 28.94
CA LYS A 249 -41.18 30.86 28.00
C LYS A 249 -41.40 30.25 26.61
N LYS A 250 -42.18 30.91 25.75
CA LYS A 250 -42.07 30.72 24.30
C LYS A 250 -40.65 31.16 23.90
N LYS A 251 -39.81 30.20 23.48
CA LYS A 251 -38.50 30.49 22.88
C LYS A 251 -38.75 31.27 21.58
N PHE A 252 -38.15 32.45 21.44
CA PHE A 252 -38.08 33.17 20.16
C PHE A 252 -37.13 32.38 19.24
N SER A 253 -37.65 31.55 18.35
CA SER A 253 -36.87 30.95 17.27
C SER A 253 -37.09 31.75 15.98
N ILE A 254 -36.06 32.47 15.54
CA ILE A 254 -36.06 33.16 14.24
C ILE A 254 -36.19 32.08 13.16
N THR A 255 -37.31 32.06 12.46
CA THR A 255 -37.64 31.05 11.43
C THR A 255 -37.98 31.77 10.13
N PHE A 256 -37.49 31.26 8.99
CA PHE A 256 -37.63 31.91 7.70
C PHE A 256 -38.75 31.29 6.85
N PRO A 257 -39.51 32.12 6.09
CA PRO A 257 -40.52 31.63 5.15
C PRO A 257 -39.93 30.77 4.02
N TRP A 258 -40.77 29.93 3.40
CA TRP A 258 -40.37 29.00 2.34
C TRP A 258 -39.73 29.65 1.10
N TRP A 259 -40.11 30.90 0.75
CA TRP A 259 -39.53 31.62 -0.40
C TRP A 259 -38.08 32.05 -0.18
N CYS A 260 -37.61 32.15 1.08
CA CYS A 260 -36.21 32.41 1.39
C CYS A 260 -35.27 31.29 0.89
N LEU A 261 -35.82 30.14 0.50
CA LEU A 261 -35.09 29.06 -0.17
C LEU A 261 -34.43 29.52 -1.48
N PHE A 262 -35.14 30.28 -2.32
CA PHE A 262 -34.60 30.76 -3.59
C PHE A 262 -33.47 31.76 -3.38
N ILE A 263 -33.60 32.61 -2.35
CA ILE A 263 -32.57 33.57 -1.96
C ILE A 263 -31.33 32.86 -1.41
N ALA A 264 -31.51 31.82 -0.59
CA ALA A 264 -30.40 31.02 -0.06
C ALA A 264 -29.57 30.37 -1.19
N TYR A 265 -30.23 29.80 -2.20
CA TYR A 265 -29.56 29.25 -3.36
C TYR A 265 -28.89 30.32 -4.22
N GLY A 266 -29.57 31.45 -4.46
CA GLY A 266 -29.00 32.58 -5.21
C GLY A 266 -27.73 33.12 -4.57
N LEU A 267 -27.75 33.36 -3.25
CA LEU A 267 -26.56 33.80 -2.49
C LEU A 267 -25.43 32.75 -2.54
N SER A 268 -25.77 31.47 -2.40
CA SER A 268 -24.78 30.38 -2.47
C SER A 268 -24.07 30.34 -3.84
N MET A 269 -24.83 30.48 -4.93
CA MET A 269 -24.28 30.50 -6.29
C MET A 269 -23.39 31.73 -6.52
N ILE A 270 -23.78 32.90 -6.01
CA ILE A 270 -22.97 34.12 -6.08
C ILE A 270 -21.64 33.94 -5.33
N ILE A 271 -21.68 33.40 -4.11
CA ILE A 271 -20.46 33.16 -3.32
C ILE A 271 -19.51 32.20 -4.06
N ILE A 272 -20.04 31.11 -4.64
CA ILE A 272 -19.25 30.15 -5.42
C ILE A 272 -18.64 30.82 -6.66
N ALA A 273 -19.44 31.57 -7.44
CA ALA A 273 -18.97 32.25 -8.63
C ALA A 273 -17.87 33.29 -8.33
N ILE A 274 -18.04 34.08 -7.27
CA ILE A 274 -17.03 35.04 -6.80
C ILE A 274 -15.75 34.30 -6.40
N SER A 275 -15.87 33.21 -5.63
CA SER A 275 -14.71 32.43 -5.19
C SER A 275 -13.95 31.84 -6.38
N ILE A 276 -14.64 31.23 -7.34
CA ILE A 276 -14.03 30.66 -8.55
C ILE A 276 -13.32 31.74 -9.37
N PHE A 277 -13.96 32.90 -9.58
CA PHE A 277 -13.36 34.01 -10.31
C PHE A 277 -12.03 34.45 -9.70
N PHE A 278 -12.00 34.71 -8.38
CA PHE A 278 -10.78 35.13 -7.70
C PHE A 278 -9.71 34.03 -7.63
N ILE A 279 -10.11 32.76 -7.49
CA ILE A 279 -9.19 31.61 -7.55
C ILE A 279 -8.52 31.53 -8.92
N ILE A 280 -9.27 31.71 -10.02
CA ILE A 280 -8.72 31.67 -11.38
C ILE A 280 -7.76 32.85 -11.60
N VAL A 281 -8.18 34.06 -11.24
CA VAL A 281 -7.35 35.27 -11.42
C VAL A 281 -6.03 35.14 -10.66
N ARG A 282 -6.08 34.74 -9.38
CA ARG A 282 -4.86 34.55 -8.57
C ARG A 282 -4.07 33.30 -8.96
N GLY A 283 -4.74 32.24 -9.42
CA GLY A 283 -4.10 31.03 -9.89
C GLY A 283 -3.28 31.25 -11.17
N ILE A 284 -3.69 32.16 -12.04
CA ILE A 284 -2.92 32.56 -13.24
C ILE A 284 -1.68 33.40 -12.87
N GLU A 285 -1.77 34.20 -11.81
CA GLU A 285 -0.64 34.97 -11.28
C GLU A 285 0.44 34.07 -10.65
N PHE A 286 0.05 32.92 -10.13
CA PHE A 286 0.96 31.94 -9.55
C PHE A 286 1.65 31.12 -10.66
N GLY A 287 2.97 31.24 -10.76
CA GLY A 287 3.79 30.33 -11.58
C GLY A 287 3.76 28.88 -11.07
N ASP A 288 4.26 27.95 -11.88
CA ASP A 288 4.12 26.50 -11.68
C ASP A 288 4.47 26.01 -10.26
N VAL A 289 5.60 26.47 -9.70
CA VAL A 289 6.08 26.04 -8.38
C VAL A 289 5.16 26.50 -7.25
N LYS A 290 4.68 27.75 -7.28
CA LYS A 290 3.77 28.29 -6.26
C LYS A 290 2.40 27.63 -6.35
N THR A 291 1.93 27.36 -7.56
CA THR A 291 0.65 26.69 -7.81
C THR A 291 0.67 25.25 -7.27
N GLN A 292 1.76 24.51 -7.46
CA GLN A 292 1.92 23.18 -6.88
C GLN A 292 1.88 23.20 -5.35
N GLN A 293 2.58 24.15 -4.72
CA GLN A 293 2.62 24.30 -3.26
C GLN A 293 1.30 24.78 -2.65
N TRP A 294 0.56 25.63 -3.35
CA TRP A 294 -0.78 26.02 -2.93
C TRP A 294 -1.77 24.86 -3.08
N LEU A 295 -1.68 24.07 -4.14
CA LEU A 295 -2.54 22.90 -4.31
C LEU A 295 -2.32 21.87 -3.20
N THR A 296 -1.07 21.65 -2.77
CA THR A 296 -0.78 20.77 -1.64
C THR A 296 -1.35 21.31 -0.32
N SER A 297 -1.31 22.62 -0.07
CA SER A 297 -1.93 23.21 1.13
C SER A 297 -3.46 23.12 1.12
N VAL A 298 -4.10 23.25 -0.04
CA VAL A 298 -5.56 23.08 -0.17
C VAL A 298 -5.96 21.62 0.08
N LEU A 299 -5.26 20.65 -0.52
CA LEU A 299 -5.57 19.23 -0.35
C LEU A 299 -5.36 18.76 1.09
N THR A 300 -4.22 19.11 1.70
CA THR A 300 -3.93 18.76 3.10
C THR A 300 -4.92 19.40 4.06
N GLY A 301 -5.26 20.68 3.87
CA GLY A 301 -6.29 21.37 4.65
C GLY A 301 -7.67 20.72 4.50
N PHE A 302 -8.08 20.35 3.29
CA PHE A 302 -9.35 19.68 3.04
C PHE A 302 -9.46 18.31 3.74
N PHE A 303 -8.41 17.47 3.67
CA PHE A 303 -8.45 16.18 4.34
C PHE A 303 -8.39 16.30 5.87
N SER A 304 -7.60 17.24 6.38
CA SER A 304 -7.61 17.61 7.81
C SER A 304 -9.02 18.03 8.25
N SER A 305 -9.74 18.77 7.41
CA SER A 305 -11.11 19.20 7.67
C SER A 305 -12.07 18.04 7.89
N VAL A 306 -12.06 17.10 6.95
CA VAL A 306 -12.99 15.99 6.93
C VAL A 306 -12.69 15.01 8.07
N VAL A 307 -11.41 14.74 8.35
CA VAL A 307 -11.00 13.67 9.27
C VAL A 307 -10.83 14.16 10.71
N LEU A 308 -10.39 15.40 10.92
CA LEU A 308 -10.02 15.90 12.25
C LEU A 308 -11.00 16.97 12.76
N THR A 309 -11.12 18.10 12.06
CA THR A 309 -11.81 19.28 12.61
C THR A 309 -13.32 19.08 12.75
N GLN A 310 -13.97 18.43 11.78
CA GLN A 310 -15.43 18.20 11.82
C GLN A 310 -15.82 17.23 12.95
N PRO A 311 -15.14 16.08 13.16
CA PRO A 311 -15.37 15.25 14.34
C PRO A 311 -15.08 15.98 15.66
N ILE A 312 -13.97 16.72 15.76
CA ILE A 312 -13.62 17.49 16.97
C ILE A 312 -14.70 18.52 17.29
N LYS A 313 -15.16 19.28 16.30
CA LYS A 313 -16.28 20.25 16.45
C LYS A 313 -17.53 19.58 17.01
N ILE A 314 -17.89 18.40 16.50
CA ILE A 314 -19.06 17.66 16.95
C ILE A 314 -18.88 17.18 18.39
N LEU A 315 -17.70 16.65 18.73
CA LEU A 315 -17.37 16.23 20.09
C LEU A 315 -17.38 17.39 21.07
N CYS A 316 -16.78 18.53 20.72
CA CYS A 316 -16.78 19.75 21.53
C CYS A 316 -18.21 20.27 21.75
N LEU A 317 -19.08 20.24 20.72
CA LEU A 317 -20.49 20.61 20.89
C LEU A 317 -21.22 19.64 21.83
N ILE A 318 -21.02 18.32 21.68
CA ILE A 318 -21.62 17.31 22.56
C ILE A 318 -21.15 17.53 24.01
N ILE A 319 -19.85 17.69 24.25
CA ILE A 319 -19.27 17.91 25.57
C ILE A 319 -19.77 19.23 26.17
N PHE A 320 -19.83 20.31 25.38
CA PHE A 320 -20.38 21.59 25.81
C PHE A 320 -21.84 21.45 26.25
N PHE A 321 -22.68 20.77 25.47
CA PHE A 321 -24.08 20.51 25.86
C PHE A 321 -24.18 19.61 27.10
N ILE A 322 -23.31 18.61 27.26
CA ILE A 322 -23.28 17.73 28.43
C ILE A 322 -22.80 18.46 29.69
N CYS A 323 -21.82 19.36 29.60
CA CYS A 323 -21.24 20.05 30.74
C CYS A 323 -22.02 21.31 31.14
N PHE A 324 -22.47 22.11 30.18
CA PHE A 324 -23.14 23.40 30.43
C PHE A 324 -24.67 23.36 30.37
N CYS A 325 -25.27 22.39 29.67
CA CYS A 325 -26.74 22.25 29.57
C CYS A 325 -27.29 21.06 30.38
N ARG A 326 -26.57 20.59 31.39
CA ARG A 326 -26.99 19.50 32.28
C ARG A 326 -28.03 19.98 33.30
N ASN A 327 -29.25 20.24 32.84
CA ASN A 327 -30.41 20.38 33.74
C ASN A 327 -31.69 19.87 33.08
N SER A 328 -32.19 18.73 33.58
CA SER A 328 -33.57 18.22 33.57
C SER A 328 -34.37 18.50 32.28
N LYS A 329 -33.83 18.09 31.13
CA LYS A 329 -34.48 18.22 29.81
C LYS A 329 -34.22 17.07 28.83
N ASP A 330 -33.70 15.92 29.27
CA ASP A 330 -33.59 14.77 28.36
C ASP A 330 -34.99 14.29 27.87
N ASP A 331 -36.06 14.59 28.63
CA ASP A 331 -37.45 14.41 28.16
C ASP A 331 -37.94 15.48 27.17
N LYS A 332 -37.31 16.67 27.14
CA LYS A 332 -37.71 17.76 26.23
C LYS A 332 -37.15 17.61 24.82
N GLU A 333 -35.95 17.05 24.65
CA GLU A 333 -35.44 16.72 23.31
C GLU A 333 -36.21 15.54 22.70
N THR A 334 -36.62 14.56 23.51
CA THR A 334 -37.50 13.48 23.05
C THR A 334 -38.90 14.00 22.65
N SER A 335 -39.35 15.13 23.20
CA SER A 335 -40.53 15.86 22.74
C SER A 335 -40.27 16.86 21.60
N GLU A 336 -39.02 17.07 21.18
CA GLU A 336 -38.68 17.96 20.05
C GLU A 336 -38.69 17.18 18.72
N TYR A 337 -38.46 15.86 18.77
CA TYR A 337 -38.62 14.94 17.63
C TYR A 337 -40.04 14.37 17.49
N ILE A 338 -40.86 14.51 18.54
CA ILE A 338 -42.32 14.49 18.42
C ILE A 338 -42.69 15.96 18.29
N ASN A 339 -42.37 16.60 17.15
CA ASN A 339 -42.90 17.94 16.93
C ASN A 339 -44.42 17.85 17.14
N GLU A 340 -45.01 18.74 17.94
CA GLU A 340 -46.45 18.98 17.93
C GLU A 340 -46.95 19.35 16.51
N ASP A 341 -46.04 19.58 15.54
CA ASP A 341 -46.34 19.66 14.12
C ASP A 341 -46.17 18.32 13.34
N ASP A 342 -45.30 17.40 13.75
CA ASP A 342 -45.14 16.07 13.10
C ASP A 342 -46.20 15.07 13.59
N GLU A 343 -46.75 15.29 14.79
CA GLU A 343 -47.97 14.64 15.29
C GLU A 343 -49.20 15.03 14.42
N PHE A 344 -49.06 16.05 13.54
CA PHE A 344 -50.13 16.63 12.74
C PHE A 344 -49.86 16.78 11.24
N ASN A 345 -48.64 16.46 10.77
CA ASN A 345 -48.26 16.45 9.36
C ASN A 345 -48.51 15.08 8.70
N ILE A 346 -49.55 14.39 9.16
CA ILE A 346 -50.19 13.32 8.40
C ILE A 346 -50.78 14.01 7.15
N SER A 347 -50.18 13.74 5.99
CA SER A 347 -50.60 14.29 4.70
C SER A 347 -52.08 14.03 4.42
N ASN A 348 -52.68 14.88 3.58
CA ASN A 348 -54.10 14.95 3.20
C ASN A 348 -54.76 13.68 2.61
N ASP A 349 -54.13 12.50 2.69
CA ASP A 349 -54.63 11.27 2.07
C ASP A 349 -55.32 10.32 3.07
N GLU A 350 -55.41 10.67 4.36
CA GLU A 350 -56.08 9.84 5.38
C GLU A 350 -57.58 10.10 5.56
N GLU A 351 -58.25 10.77 4.60
CA GLU A 351 -59.72 10.84 4.52
C GLU A 351 -60.36 9.50 4.07
N TYR A 352 -59.61 8.39 4.12
CA TYR A 352 -60.09 7.04 3.76
C TYR A 352 -60.23 6.06 4.93
N LEU A 353 -59.81 6.44 6.15
CA LEU A 353 -59.87 5.56 7.34
C LEU A 353 -61.28 5.42 7.96
N HIS A 354 -62.31 6.03 7.35
CA HIS A 354 -63.70 5.94 7.82
C HIS A 354 -64.69 5.32 6.83
N SER A 355 -64.24 4.71 5.72
CA SER A 355 -65.14 3.86 4.94
C SER A 355 -65.28 2.49 5.62
N LEU A 356 -66.52 2.13 5.98
CA LEU A 356 -66.92 0.83 6.56
C LEU A 356 -66.49 -0.40 5.74
N GLU A 357 -65.98 -0.18 4.53
CA GLU A 357 -65.49 -1.20 3.58
C GLU A 357 -64.06 -1.67 3.89
N SER A 358 -63.29 -0.92 4.69
CA SER A 358 -61.91 -1.29 5.08
C SER A 358 -61.83 -2.31 6.23
N TYR A 359 -62.91 -2.48 7.01
CA TYR A 359 -62.98 -3.45 8.11
C TYR A 359 -63.13 -4.90 7.59
N SER A 360 -63.69 -5.09 6.39
CA SER A 360 -63.83 -6.41 5.73
C SER A 360 -62.58 -6.82 4.94
N LEU A 361 -61.75 -5.87 4.49
CA LEU A 361 -60.44 -6.13 3.87
C LEU A 361 -59.35 -6.48 4.90
N PHE A 362 -59.42 -5.92 6.11
CA PHE A 362 -58.47 -6.25 7.18
C PHE A 362 -58.73 -7.60 7.86
N SER A 363 -59.97 -8.09 7.87
CA SER A 363 -60.30 -9.41 8.44
C SER A 363 -59.99 -10.57 7.50
N SER A 364 -60.04 -10.34 6.18
CA SER A 364 -59.77 -11.36 5.15
C SER A 364 -58.27 -11.62 4.87
N GLN A 365 -57.37 -10.73 5.30
CA GLN A 365 -55.91 -10.96 5.20
C GLN A 365 -55.29 -11.68 6.40
N SER A 366 -56.04 -11.91 7.48
CA SER A 366 -55.51 -12.58 8.70
C SER A 366 -55.24 -14.09 8.55
N ARG A 367 -55.49 -14.66 7.36
CA ARG A 367 -55.24 -16.09 7.04
C ARG A 367 -54.15 -16.34 5.99
N LYS A 368 -53.34 -15.34 5.60
CA LYS A 368 -52.08 -15.68 4.92
C LYS A 368 -51.13 -16.24 5.97
N SER A 369 -50.64 -17.46 5.75
CA SER A 369 -49.64 -18.11 6.59
C SER A 369 -48.57 -17.10 6.98
N ILE A 370 -48.35 -16.97 8.28
CA ILE A 370 -47.24 -16.22 8.84
C ILE A 370 -45.99 -16.92 8.31
N ASN A 371 -45.38 -16.39 7.24
CA ASN A 371 -44.15 -16.93 6.69
C ASN A 371 -43.01 -16.61 7.66
N ARG A 372 -42.88 -17.45 8.69
CA ARG A 372 -41.60 -17.66 9.36
C ARG A 372 -40.64 -18.18 8.29
N LEU A 373 -39.46 -17.56 8.19
CA LEU A 373 -38.39 -18.03 7.30
C LEU A 373 -38.18 -19.53 7.52
N ASN A 374 -38.15 -20.29 6.43
CA ASN A 374 -37.85 -21.72 6.47
C ASN A 374 -36.39 -21.92 6.91
N GLU A 375 -36.10 -23.06 7.53
CA GLU A 375 -34.73 -23.39 7.98
C GLU A 375 -33.70 -23.31 6.85
N ASN A 376 -34.09 -23.71 5.63
CA ASN A 376 -33.26 -23.62 4.43
C ASN A 376 -32.97 -22.19 3.98
N GLU A 377 -33.90 -21.25 4.19
CA GLU A 377 -33.70 -19.83 3.87
C GLU A 377 -32.72 -19.17 4.85
N ILE A 378 -32.73 -19.63 6.11
CA ILE A 378 -31.76 -19.22 7.14
C ILE A 378 -30.36 -19.73 6.79
N VAL A 379 -30.24 -20.98 6.34
CA VAL A 379 -28.98 -21.57 5.88
C VAL A 379 -28.43 -20.82 4.66
N TYR A 380 -29.27 -20.50 3.67
CA TYR A 380 -28.87 -19.71 2.50
C TYR A 380 -28.37 -18.30 2.88
N ALA A 381 -29.08 -17.61 3.78
CA ALA A 381 -28.67 -16.28 4.24
C ALA A 381 -27.34 -16.32 5.03
N ARG A 382 -27.07 -17.40 5.78
CA ARG A 382 -25.80 -17.62 6.47
C ARG A 382 -24.65 -17.85 5.49
N ASP A 383 -24.86 -18.62 4.42
CA ASP A 383 -23.86 -18.83 3.38
C ASP A 383 -23.50 -17.53 2.65
N GLN A 384 -24.50 -16.69 2.33
CA GLN A 384 -24.26 -15.35 1.78
C GLN A 384 -23.43 -14.47 2.72
N ARG A 385 -23.71 -14.52 4.04
CA ARG A 385 -22.93 -13.78 5.05
C ARG A 385 -21.47 -14.24 5.08
N LEU A 386 -21.21 -15.54 5.01
CA LEU A 386 -19.85 -16.08 5.00
C LEU A 386 -19.06 -15.57 3.80
N LYS A 387 -19.68 -15.55 2.60
CA LYS A 387 -19.08 -14.97 1.39
C LYS A 387 -18.79 -13.47 1.55
N GLU A 388 -19.66 -12.71 2.21
CA GLU A 388 -19.41 -11.28 2.49
C GLU A 388 -18.25 -11.07 3.48
N ILE A 389 -18.16 -11.88 4.54
CA ILE A 389 -17.05 -11.81 5.50
C ILE A 389 -15.73 -12.11 4.80
N GLN A 390 -15.70 -13.16 3.97
CA GLN A 390 -14.53 -13.51 3.17
C GLN A 390 -14.14 -12.37 2.21
N MET A 391 -15.11 -11.76 1.53
CA MET A 391 -14.88 -10.61 0.65
C MET A 391 -14.22 -9.45 1.41
N TRP A 392 -14.77 -9.02 2.55
CA TRP A 392 -14.22 -7.90 3.31
C TRP A 392 -12.85 -8.22 3.94
N ALA A 393 -12.64 -9.46 4.37
CA ALA A 393 -11.33 -9.91 4.85
C ALA A 393 -10.27 -9.77 3.74
N ILE A 394 -10.60 -10.20 2.53
CA ILE A 394 -9.76 -10.08 1.34
C ILE A 394 -9.53 -8.60 1.01
N VAL A 395 -10.56 -7.76 0.93
CA VAL A 395 -10.42 -6.33 0.61
C VAL A 395 -9.52 -5.61 1.63
N ARG A 396 -9.68 -5.91 2.92
CA ARG A 396 -8.84 -5.36 3.99
C ARG A 396 -7.37 -5.76 3.82
N GLU A 397 -7.12 -7.04 3.54
CA GLU A 397 -5.77 -7.56 3.27
C GLU A 397 -5.10 -6.82 2.11
N LEU A 398 -5.82 -6.62 1.00
CA LEU A 398 -5.32 -5.91 -0.18
C LEU A 398 -4.98 -4.45 0.11
N LEU A 399 -5.83 -3.74 0.84
CA LEU A 399 -5.59 -2.34 1.20
C LEU A 399 -4.33 -2.20 2.06
N ILE A 400 -4.13 -3.11 3.01
CA ILE A 400 -2.93 -3.16 3.85
C ILE A 400 -1.68 -3.38 3.00
N TYR A 401 -1.70 -4.36 2.09
CA TYR A 401 -0.56 -4.61 1.20
C TYR A 401 -0.31 -3.49 0.21
N PHE A 402 -1.35 -2.83 -0.30
CA PHE A 402 -1.22 -1.70 -1.20
C PHE A 402 -0.49 -0.53 -0.54
N ILE A 403 -0.86 -0.20 0.70
CA ILE A 403 -0.16 0.82 1.50
C ILE A 403 1.30 0.42 1.75
N PHE A 404 1.54 -0.84 2.10
CA PHE A 404 2.89 -1.36 2.29
C PHE A 404 3.74 -1.28 1.00
N ALA A 405 3.19 -1.65 -0.16
CA ALA A 405 3.90 -1.58 -1.43
C ALA A 405 4.30 -0.14 -1.77
N ILE A 406 3.40 0.83 -1.56
CA ILE A 406 3.71 2.26 -1.70
C ILE A 406 4.88 2.66 -0.78
N LEU A 407 4.87 2.23 0.48
CA LEU A 407 5.96 2.52 1.43
C LEU A 407 7.31 1.93 0.95
N VAL A 408 7.32 0.69 0.47
CA VAL A 408 8.52 0.05 -0.08
C VAL A 408 9.07 0.84 -1.27
N PHE A 409 8.20 1.28 -2.20
CA PHE A 409 8.62 2.09 -3.35
C PHE A 409 9.16 3.46 -2.95
N ILE A 410 8.55 4.11 -1.94
CA ILE A 410 9.05 5.39 -1.42
C ILE A 410 10.44 5.22 -0.80
N ILE A 411 10.64 4.19 0.03
CA ILE A 411 11.94 3.97 0.71
C ILE A 411 13.04 3.62 -0.29
N THR A 412 12.73 2.76 -1.27
CA THR A 412 13.72 2.39 -2.29
C THR A 412 14.08 3.54 -3.22
N TYR A 413 13.10 4.38 -3.60
CA TYR A 413 13.37 5.60 -4.35
C TYR A 413 14.17 6.61 -3.53
N SER A 414 13.81 6.84 -2.26
CA SER A 414 14.48 7.81 -1.38
C SER A 414 15.92 7.45 -1.06
N ASN A 415 16.31 6.17 -1.12
CA ASN A 415 17.69 5.74 -0.93
C ASN A 415 18.56 5.92 -2.18
N ARG A 416 17.99 6.34 -3.32
CA ARG A 416 18.72 6.56 -4.57
C ARG A 416 18.77 8.04 -4.92
N GLU A 417 19.98 8.54 -5.17
CA GLU A 417 20.20 9.92 -5.59
C GLU A 417 20.07 10.04 -7.12
N GLN A 418 19.30 11.03 -7.60
CA GLN A 418 18.96 11.15 -9.03
C GLN A 418 20.19 11.46 -9.91
N ASN A 419 21.14 12.22 -9.37
CA ASN A 419 22.32 12.70 -10.11
C ASN A 419 23.49 11.71 -10.11
N SER A 420 23.38 10.62 -9.36
CA SER A 420 24.41 9.58 -9.21
C SER A 420 24.86 9.01 -10.56
N PHE A 421 23.93 8.75 -11.48
CA PHE A 421 24.24 8.24 -12.81
C PHE A 421 25.07 9.22 -13.66
N LEU A 422 24.71 10.52 -13.62
CA LEU A 422 25.40 11.55 -14.40
C LEU A 422 26.84 11.73 -13.94
N GLN A 423 27.07 11.70 -12.63
CA GLN A 423 28.40 11.78 -12.03
C GLN A 423 29.27 10.58 -12.40
N VAL A 424 28.73 9.36 -12.28
CA VAL A 424 29.45 8.14 -12.68
C VAL A 424 29.77 8.14 -14.17
N ASN A 425 28.83 8.55 -15.03
CA ASN A 425 29.06 8.62 -16.46
C ASN A 425 30.14 9.64 -16.81
N HIS A 426 30.12 10.82 -16.17
CA HIS A 426 31.17 11.83 -16.34
C HIS A 426 32.55 11.27 -15.96
N LEU A 427 32.69 10.68 -14.77
CA LEU A 427 33.96 10.12 -14.31
C LEU A 427 34.44 8.97 -15.19
N ARG A 428 33.52 8.12 -15.67
CA ARG A 428 33.83 7.05 -16.61
C ARG A 428 34.42 7.62 -17.91
N THR A 429 33.78 8.62 -18.51
CA THR A 429 34.32 9.26 -19.72
C THR A 429 35.66 9.96 -19.44
N TYR A 430 35.79 10.60 -18.29
CA TYR A 430 36.97 11.38 -17.93
C TYR A 430 38.24 10.52 -17.73
N PHE A 431 38.11 9.34 -17.10
CA PHE A 431 39.24 8.44 -16.85
C PHE A 431 39.44 7.38 -17.96
N LEU A 432 38.39 6.95 -18.67
CA LEU A 432 38.47 5.84 -19.63
C LEU A 432 38.53 6.26 -21.10
N ASP A 433 37.79 7.31 -21.51
CA ASP A 433 37.63 7.73 -22.91
C ASP A 433 38.21 9.13 -23.12
N GLN A 434 39.55 9.18 -23.12
CA GLN A 434 40.28 10.43 -23.34
C GLN A 434 40.56 10.64 -24.82
N ARG A 435 39.63 11.33 -25.50
CA ARG A 435 39.73 11.69 -26.93
C ARG A 435 41.00 12.45 -27.35
N GLN A 436 41.81 12.91 -26.40
CA GLN A 436 43.05 13.68 -26.65
C GLN A 436 44.33 12.85 -26.50
N THR A 437 44.29 11.66 -25.91
CA THR A 437 45.47 10.80 -25.71
C THR A 437 45.46 9.59 -26.64
N THR A 438 46.64 9.09 -27.00
CA THR A 438 46.80 7.99 -27.97
C THR A 438 46.43 6.62 -27.42
N VAL A 439 46.30 6.46 -26.09
CA VAL A 439 46.06 5.18 -25.41
C VAL A 439 44.85 5.29 -24.48
N ASP A 440 43.83 4.46 -24.74
CA ASP A 440 42.64 4.32 -23.90
C ASP A 440 42.90 3.32 -22.78
N TYR A 441 42.42 3.57 -21.55
CA TYR A 441 42.64 2.66 -20.42
C TYR A 441 42.18 1.23 -20.71
N THR A 442 41.02 1.09 -21.38
CA THR A 442 40.40 -0.21 -21.68
C THR A 442 41.11 -1.03 -22.75
N LYS A 443 42.09 -0.45 -23.46
CA LYS A 443 42.84 -1.10 -24.54
C LYS A 443 44.30 -1.35 -24.19
N ILE A 444 44.69 -1.13 -22.95
CA ILE A 444 46.06 -1.36 -22.47
C ILE A 444 46.31 -2.86 -22.43
N ASN A 445 47.32 -3.33 -23.16
CA ASN A 445 47.66 -4.75 -23.23
C ASN A 445 49.07 -5.06 -22.70
N THR A 446 49.94 -4.05 -22.61
CA THR A 446 51.35 -4.21 -22.20
C THR A 446 51.70 -3.37 -20.96
N ILE A 447 52.76 -3.75 -20.26
CA ILE A 447 53.26 -3.04 -19.07
C ILE A 447 53.73 -1.62 -19.43
N ASP A 448 54.42 -1.45 -20.56
CA ASP A 448 54.91 -0.15 -21.02
C ASP A 448 53.76 0.81 -21.38
N GLU A 449 52.71 0.30 -22.02
CA GLU A 449 51.48 1.08 -22.28
C GLU A 449 50.80 1.51 -20.98
N TYR A 450 50.81 0.64 -19.96
CA TYR A 450 50.26 0.97 -18.63
C TYR A 450 51.05 2.10 -17.97
N TRP A 451 52.39 2.03 -17.97
CA TRP A 451 53.24 3.12 -17.46
C TRP A 451 53.06 4.42 -18.24
N TYR A 452 52.99 4.34 -19.57
CA TYR A 452 52.74 5.51 -20.41
C TYR A 452 51.40 6.18 -20.09
N TRP A 453 50.33 5.39 -19.93
CA TRP A 453 49.03 5.89 -19.49
C TRP A 453 49.10 6.52 -18.09
N LEU A 454 49.82 5.88 -17.17
CA LEU A 454 49.92 6.31 -15.78
C LEU A 454 50.64 7.67 -15.67
N GLU A 455 51.78 7.84 -16.34
CA GLU A 455 52.58 9.07 -16.31
C GLU A 455 51.94 10.25 -17.07
N ASN A 456 51.33 9.98 -18.23
CA ASN A 456 50.84 11.04 -19.12
C ASN A 456 49.37 11.37 -18.93
N SER A 457 48.52 10.35 -18.80
CA SER A 457 47.06 10.53 -18.70
C SER A 457 46.62 10.63 -17.24
N PHE A 458 46.91 9.61 -16.42
CA PHE A 458 46.38 9.51 -15.06
C PHE A 458 46.89 10.64 -14.14
N VAL A 459 48.20 10.85 -14.06
CA VAL A 459 48.82 11.89 -13.20
C VAL A 459 48.35 13.30 -13.56
N SER A 460 48.15 13.54 -14.85
CA SER A 460 47.67 14.82 -15.37
C SER A 460 46.21 15.10 -14.99
N ASN A 461 45.42 14.06 -14.69
CA ASN A 461 44.00 14.15 -14.34
C ASN A 461 43.73 14.30 -12.84
N ILE A 462 44.61 13.80 -11.98
CA ILE A 462 44.41 13.77 -10.52
C ILE A 462 44.60 15.12 -9.83
N ARG A 463 45.16 16.11 -10.53
CA ARG A 463 45.37 17.48 -10.02
C ARG A 463 44.89 18.51 -11.05
N ALA A 464 44.32 19.60 -10.56
CA ALA A 464 43.92 20.73 -11.38
C ALA A 464 45.12 21.37 -12.09
N GLN A 465 45.06 21.46 -13.42
CA GLN A 465 46.10 22.12 -14.21
C GLN A 465 45.87 23.63 -14.29
N GLN A 466 46.91 24.34 -14.74
CA GLN A 466 46.84 25.76 -15.05
C GLN A 466 45.71 26.07 -16.03
N TRP A 467 45.15 27.27 -15.92
CA TRP A 467 44.16 27.76 -16.86
C TRP A 467 44.77 27.94 -18.26
N TYR A 468 43.91 28.09 -19.27
CA TYR A 468 44.33 28.31 -20.66
C TYR A 468 45.22 29.55 -20.85
N ASN A 469 45.15 30.51 -19.91
CA ASN A 469 45.94 31.73 -19.86
C ASN A 469 47.22 31.61 -19.00
N GLY A 470 47.54 30.41 -18.49
CA GLY A 470 48.72 30.16 -17.66
C GLY A 470 48.55 30.48 -16.18
N ASP A 471 47.39 31.00 -15.77
CA ASP A 471 47.12 31.30 -14.36
C ASP A 471 46.97 30.02 -13.55
N ILE A 472 47.47 30.06 -12.31
CA ILE A 472 47.32 28.97 -11.35
C ILE A 472 45.89 28.99 -10.80
N PRO A 473 45.17 27.86 -10.76
CA PRO A 473 43.81 27.82 -10.23
C PRO A 473 43.83 27.93 -8.70
N GLU A 474 43.77 29.17 -8.19
CA GLU A 474 43.70 29.45 -6.75
C GLU A 474 42.50 28.70 -6.10
N TYR A 475 42.74 28.12 -4.92
CA TYR A 475 41.77 27.32 -4.14
C TYR A 475 41.32 25.98 -4.75
N LEU A 476 41.87 25.57 -5.91
CA LEU A 476 41.52 24.31 -6.58
C LEU A 476 42.62 23.24 -6.51
N ASN A 477 43.65 23.42 -5.69
CA ASN A 477 44.80 22.50 -5.59
C ASN A 477 44.41 21.04 -5.21
N GLY A 478 43.26 20.86 -4.55
CA GLY A 478 42.72 19.56 -4.18
C GLY A 478 41.71 18.99 -5.17
N PHE A 479 41.41 19.67 -6.28
CA PHE A 479 40.46 19.22 -7.29
C PHE A 479 41.15 18.45 -8.41
N LEU A 480 40.40 17.58 -9.07
CA LEU A 480 40.82 16.97 -10.33
C LEU A 480 40.91 18.05 -11.43
N ASN A 481 41.47 17.69 -12.58
CA ASN A 481 41.53 18.58 -13.74
C ASN A 481 40.13 18.91 -14.34
N ASP A 482 39.08 18.19 -13.93
CA ASP A 482 37.68 18.55 -14.19
C ASP A 482 37.22 19.83 -13.46
N LYS A 483 37.99 20.27 -12.44
CA LYS A 483 37.72 21.44 -11.57
C LYS A 483 36.40 21.36 -10.82
N SER A 484 35.78 20.18 -10.75
CA SER A 484 34.46 19.96 -10.15
C SER A 484 34.51 18.97 -9.00
N SER A 485 35.33 17.92 -9.15
CA SER A 485 35.46 16.85 -8.16
C SER A 485 36.71 17.07 -7.32
N ARG A 486 36.55 17.11 -6.00
CA ARG A 486 37.65 17.23 -5.05
C ARG A 486 38.17 15.86 -4.66
N LEU A 487 39.48 15.67 -4.72
CA LEU A 487 40.16 14.50 -4.16
C LEU A 487 40.27 14.65 -2.65
N ILE A 488 39.83 13.61 -1.92
CA ILE A 488 39.95 13.54 -0.46
C ILE A 488 41.27 12.84 -0.13
N GLY A 489 42.16 13.55 0.57
CA GLY A 489 43.53 13.08 0.82
C GLY A 489 44.37 12.97 -0.47
N TRP A 490 44.82 11.75 -0.77
CA TRP A 490 45.61 11.41 -1.96
C TRP A 490 45.09 10.12 -2.59
N ALA A 491 45.50 9.83 -3.82
CA ALA A 491 45.27 8.52 -4.43
C ALA A 491 46.34 7.53 -3.94
N THR A 492 46.03 6.24 -3.94
CA THR A 492 46.99 5.17 -3.63
C THR A 492 47.09 4.19 -4.79
N MET A 493 48.31 3.71 -5.07
CA MET A 493 48.61 2.64 -6.02
C MET A 493 49.13 1.45 -5.24
N ARG A 494 48.34 0.37 -5.19
CA ARG A 494 48.64 -0.86 -4.46
C ARG A 494 48.94 -1.99 -5.43
N GLN A 495 50.03 -2.72 -5.20
CA GLN A 495 50.46 -3.84 -6.02
C GLN A 495 50.47 -5.15 -5.24
N LEU A 496 50.06 -6.21 -5.92
CA LEU A 496 50.17 -7.59 -5.47
C LEU A 496 51.13 -8.36 -6.35
N ARG A 497 51.99 -9.14 -5.70
CA ARG A 497 53.10 -9.90 -6.31
C ARG A 497 53.10 -11.33 -5.79
N VAL A 498 53.71 -12.22 -6.58
CA VAL A 498 53.84 -13.65 -6.27
C VAL A 498 55.30 -14.00 -5.97
N LYS A 499 55.50 -15.02 -5.12
CA LYS A 499 56.80 -15.60 -4.79
C LYS A 499 57.36 -16.41 -5.96
N SER A 500 58.65 -16.25 -6.24
CA SER A 500 59.34 -16.85 -7.40
C SER A 500 59.63 -18.36 -7.27
N GLU A 501 59.53 -18.96 -6.07
CA GLU A 501 60.13 -20.27 -5.77
C GLU A 501 59.21 -21.50 -5.96
N LEU A 502 58.04 -21.39 -6.62
CA LEU A 502 57.01 -22.44 -6.54
C LEU A 502 56.73 -23.25 -7.81
N CYS A 503 57.44 -23.04 -8.93
CA CYS A 503 57.28 -23.91 -10.08
C CYS A 503 58.11 -25.19 -9.94
N VAL A 504 57.43 -26.31 -9.67
CA VAL A 504 58.03 -27.61 -9.33
C VAL A 504 58.74 -28.29 -10.53
N GLU A 505 58.57 -27.83 -11.78
CA GLU A 505 59.21 -28.46 -12.94
C GLU A 505 59.52 -27.46 -14.07
N GLN A 506 60.81 -27.30 -14.42
CA GLN A 506 61.35 -27.60 -15.75
C GLN A 506 62.86 -27.29 -15.87
N ARG A 507 63.62 -28.27 -16.38
CA ARG A 507 65.09 -28.25 -16.53
C ARG A 507 65.63 -27.29 -17.62
N VAL A 508 64.84 -26.35 -18.13
CA VAL A 508 65.19 -25.51 -19.29
C VAL A 508 64.89 -24.02 -19.08
N ILE A 509 63.94 -23.65 -18.22
CA ILE A 509 63.60 -22.25 -17.92
C ILE A 509 63.78 -22.03 -16.42
N LEU A 510 64.64 -21.08 -16.06
CA LEU A 510 65.06 -20.84 -14.67
C LEU A 510 64.03 -20.03 -13.85
N ILE A 511 63.04 -19.41 -14.50
CA ILE A 511 62.07 -18.50 -13.90
C ILE A 511 60.68 -18.89 -14.40
N CYS A 512 59.80 -19.24 -13.49
CA CYS A 512 58.41 -19.56 -13.78
C CYS A 512 57.55 -18.90 -12.72
N GLU A 513 56.62 -18.07 -13.18
CA GLU A 513 55.81 -17.22 -12.32
C GLU A 513 54.36 -17.72 -12.37
N ASP A 514 53.87 -18.20 -11.23
CA ASP A 514 52.55 -18.81 -11.11
C ASP A 514 51.42 -17.75 -11.10
N SER A 515 50.19 -18.20 -11.31
CA SER A 515 48.97 -17.44 -11.06
C SER A 515 48.86 -17.01 -9.59
N TYR A 516 48.15 -15.91 -9.32
CA TYR A 516 47.98 -15.42 -7.95
C TYR A 516 47.13 -16.38 -7.11
N SER A 517 47.61 -16.67 -5.90
CA SER A 517 46.85 -17.32 -4.83
C SER A 517 47.23 -16.72 -3.49
N PHE A 518 46.35 -16.81 -2.49
CA PHE A 518 46.65 -16.33 -1.14
C PHE A 518 47.89 -17.00 -0.50
N PHE A 519 48.27 -18.19 -0.97
CA PHE A 519 49.42 -18.92 -0.42
C PHE A 519 50.76 -18.51 -1.02
N ASN A 520 50.75 -18.07 -2.29
CA ASN A 520 51.96 -17.67 -3.01
C ASN A 520 52.17 -16.15 -3.06
N GLU A 521 51.36 -15.38 -2.35
CA GLU A 521 51.52 -13.93 -2.20
C GLU A 521 52.86 -13.57 -1.53
N GLU A 522 53.55 -12.59 -2.12
CA GLU A 522 54.80 -12.05 -1.62
C GLU A 522 54.55 -11.02 -0.52
N THR A 523 55.20 -11.20 0.62
CA THR A 523 55.01 -10.38 1.83
C THR A 523 56.32 -9.89 2.43
N GLN A 524 57.46 -10.14 1.77
CA GLN A 524 58.77 -9.71 2.25
C GLN A 524 58.96 -8.18 2.12
N LEU A 525 59.83 -7.62 2.94
CA LEU A 525 60.22 -6.21 2.85
C LEU A 525 61.39 -6.09 1.88
N PHE A 526 61.26 -5.23 0.86
CA PHE A 526 62.28 -5.01 -0.15
C PHE A 526 62.83 -3.59 -0.09
N GLN A 527 64.05 -3.40 -0.56
CA GLN A 527 64.60 -2.09 -0.91
C GLN A 527 64.20 -1.71 -2.35
N PRO A 528 64.31 -0.42 -2.72
CA PRO A 528 64.05 0.03 -4.08
C PRO A 528 64.72 -0.85 -5.14
N GLY A 529 63.94 -1.28 -6.15
CA GLY A 529 64.39 -2.20 -7.19
C GLY A 529 64.25 -3.70 -6.84
N TRP A 530 63.40 -4.06 -5.87
CA TRP A 530 63.15 -5.45 -5.45
C TRP A 530 64.41 -6.19 -4.97
N THR A 531 65.33 -5.47 -4.32
CA THR A 531 66.57 -6.02 -3.78
C THR A 531 66.50 -6.17 -2.27
N ASN A 532 67.25 -7.14 -1.73
CA ASN A 532 67.40 -7.34 -0.28
C ASN A 532 68.62 -6.61 0.30
N GLU A 533 69.41 -5.96 -0.56
CA GLU A 533 70.64 -5.26 -0.17
C GLU A 533 70.35 -3.80 0.18
N THR A 534 70.93 -3.31 1.27
CA THR A 534 70.81 -1.91 1.68
C THR A 534 71.73 -1.05 0.82
N ILE A 535 71.14 -0.27 -0.10
CA ILE A 535 71.88 0.71 -0.91
C ILE A 535 72.19 1.92 -0.02
N GLU A 536 73.46 2.14 0.32
CA GLU A 536 73.88 3.25 1.21
C GLU A 536 73.99 4.62 0.49
N ASP A 537 73.90 4.66 -0.85
CA ASP A 537 74.31 5.84 -1.65
C ASP A 537 73.19 6.60 -2.39
N GLU A 538 71.91 6.19 -2.32
CA GLU A 538 70.82 6.85 -3.03
C GLU A 538 69.68 7.33 -2.11
N VAL A 539 69.48 8.66 -2.07
CA VAL A 539 68.43 9.29 -1.24
C VAL A 539 67.11 9.30 -2.01
N TYR A 540 66.33 8.23 -1.85
CA TYR A 540 64.97 8.15 -2.36
C TYR A 540 63.97 8.95 -1.51
N SER A 541 62.87 9.39 -2.11
CA SER A 541 61.77 10.04 -1.37
C SER A 541 61.10 9.03 -0.43
N SER A 542 60.54 9.52 0.69
CA SER A 542 59.86 8.64 1.66
C SER A 542 58.71 7.84 1.04
N SER A 543 58.04 8.39 0.02
CA SER A 543 56.96 7.70 -0.70
C SER A 543 57.47 6.54 -1.56
N ILE A 544 58.67 6.65 -2.14
CA ILE A 544 59.30 5.56 -2.90
C ILE A 544 59.77 4.47 -1.94
N LEU A 545 60.42 4.83 -0.83
CA LEU A 545 60.85 3.86 0.19
C LEU A 545 59.66 3.04 0.74
N ASN A 546 58.54 3.71 1.02
CA ASN A 546 57.33 3.02 1.48
C ASN A 546 56.68 2.13 0.41
N ALA A 547 56.91 2.39 -0.89
CA ALA A 547 56.35 1.61 -1.98
C ALA A 547 56.93 0.19 -2.10
N PHE A 548 58.08 -0.09 -1.49
CA PHE A 548 58.67 -1.43 -1.43
C PHE A 548 58.46 -2.11 -0.07
N ASN A 549 57.75 -1.45 0.86
CA ASN A 549 57.34 -2.04 2.12
C ASN A 549 55.96 -2.70 1.97
N TYR A 550 55.87 -3.97 2.38
CA TYR A 550 54.60 -4.68 2.42
C TYR A 550 53.72 -4.15 3.55
N SER A 551 52.47 -3.85 3.25
CA SER A 551 51.46 -3.39 4.20
C SER A 551 50.31 -4.37 4.28
N THR A 552 49.81 -4.59 5.50
CA THR A 552 48.75 -5.57 5.75
C THR A 552 47.37 -5.01 5.42
N SER A 553 46.39 -5.90 5.22
CA SER A 553 45.00 -5.53 4.90
C SER A 553 44.38 -4.59 5.95
N ASP A 554 44.67 -4.84 7.24
CA ASP A 554 44.13 -4.07 8.37
C ASP A 554 44.74 -2.66 8.45
N GLU A 555 46.02 -2.50 8.12
CA GLU A 555 46.70 -1.20 8.09
C GLU A 555 46.18 -0.31 6.96
N LEU A 556 45.83 -0.90 5.82
CA LEU A 556 45.31 -0.20 4.64
C LEU A 556 43.79 0.02 4.66
N ASP A 557 43.07 -0.57 5.62
CA ASP A 557 41.59 -0.60 5.66
C ASP A 557 40.99 -1.11 4.33
N THR A 558 41.62 -2.14 3.76
CA THR A 558 41.25 -2.74 2.46
C THR A 558 40.74 -4.16 2.64
N TYR A 559 39.97 -4.65 1.67
CA TYR A 559 39.33 -5.96 1.72
C TYR A 559 39.61 -6.75 0.45
N THR A 560 39.32 -8.05 0.49
CA THR A 560 39.46 -8.93 -0.66
C THR A 560 38.63 -8.42 -1.84
N TYR A 561 39.27 -8.35 -3.00
CA TYR A 561 38.65 -7.88 -4.23
C TYR A 561 38.57 -9.01 -5.25
N VAL A 562 37.38 -9.27 -5.77
CA VAL A 562 37.15 -10.27 -6.82
C VAL A 562 37.27 -9.57 -8.17
N GLY A 563 38.32 -9.90 -8.90
CA GLY A 563 38.58 -9.44 -10.26
C GLY A 563 38.04 -10.40 -11.32
N GLU A 564 38.52 -10.28 -12.55
CA GLU A 564 38.07 -11.10 -13.67
C GLU A 564 38.84 -12.42 -13.75
N TYR A 565 40.16 -12.36 -13.58
CA TYR A 565 41.05 -13.53 -13.66
C TYR A 565 41.54 -14.04 -12.29
N GLY A 566 41.32 -13.28 -11.21
CA GLY A 566 41.78 -13.65 -9.87
C GLY A 566 40.97 -13.05 -8.73
N THR A 567 41.11 -13.64 -7.54
CA THR A 567 40.64 -13.03 -6.27
C THR A 567 41.85 -12.59 -5.48
N TYR A 568 41.88 -11.32 -5.11
CA TYR A 568 43.06 -10.64 -4.58
C TYR A 568 42.88 -10.29 -3.10
N SER A 569 43.94 -10.40 -2.31
CA SER A 569 43.97 -9.95 -0.91
C SER A 569 43.87 -8.40 -0.81
N GLY A 570 43.58 -7.90 0.39
CA GLY A 570 43.62 -6.47 0.67
C GLY A 570 45.03 -5.90 0.89
N GLY A 571 46.00 -6.74 1.29
CA GLY A 571 47.38 -6.31 1.52
C GLY A 571 48.14 -5.92 0.25
N GLY A 572 49.41 -5.58 0.40
CA GLY A 572 50.31 -5.37 -0.73
C GLY A 572 51.31 -4.23 -0.53
N TYR A 573 52.01 -3.92 -1.62
CA TYR A 573 52.99 -2.84 -1.71
C TYR A 573 52.30 -1.57 -2.17
N VAL A 574 52.44 -0.45 -1.45
CA VAL A 574 51.63 0.74 -1.69
C VAL A 574 52.48 1.98 -1.95
N TYR A 575 52.27 2.58 -3.10
CA TYR A 575 52.74 3.92 -3.43
C TYR A 575 51.63 4.96 -3.23
N GLU A 576 51.94 6.06 -2.56
CA GLU A 576 51.00 7.14 -2.30
C GLU A 576 51.26 8.35 -3.20
N PHE A 577 50.24 8.83 -3.91
CA PHE A 577 50.34 10.00 -4.80
C PHE A 577 50.33 11.32 -4.00
N ARG A 578 51.37 11.55 -3.18
CA ARG A 578 51.60 12.78 -2.40
C ARG A 578 52.52 13.74 -3.14
N GLY A 579 52.29 15.05 -2.96
CA GLY A 579 53.15 16.11 -3.51
C GLY A 579 52.58 16.84 -4.72
N SER A 580 53.42 17.63 -5.37
CA SER A 580 53.06 18.42 -6.55
C SER A 580 53.04 17.55 -7.83
N LEU A 581 52.42 18.04 -8.90
CA LEU A 581 52.33 17.29 -10.17
C LEU A 581 53.71 16.96 -10.75
N SER A 582 54.70 17.86 -10.60
CA SER A 582 56.08 17.59 -11.02
C SER A 582 56.72 16.47 -10.21
N ASP A 583 56.55 16.50 -8.89
CA ASP A 583 57.12 15.48 -7.99
C ASP A 583 56.52 14.10 -8.26
N LEU A 584 55.22 14.05 -8.57
CA LEU A 584 54.55 12.81 -8.94
C LEU A 584 55.10 12.24 -10.25
N LYS A 585 55.30 13.08 -11.27
CA LYS A 585 55.90 12.64 -12.55
C LYS A 585 57.33 12.13 -12.36
N THR A 586 58.15 12.83 -11.57
CA THR A 586 59.53 12.38 -11.29
C THR A 586 59.52 11.06 -10.52
N ASN A 587 58.71 10.94 -9.47
CA ASN A 587 58.65 9.71 -8.67
C ASN A 587 58.15 8.51 -9.47
N LEU A 588 57.20 8.71 -10.39
CA LEU A 588 56.73 7.63 -11.26
C LEU A 588 57.78 7.23 -12.28
N SER A 589 58.47 8.19 -12.89
CA SER A 589 59.59 7.87 -13.78
C SER A 589 60.70 7.11 -13.06
N THR A 590 60.95 7.38 -11.78
CA THR A 590 61.88 6.59 -10.97
C THR A 590 61.33 5.20 -10.64
N LEU A 591 60.04 5.05 -10.36
CA LEU A 591 59.44 3.72 -10.11
C LEU A 591 59.41 2.85 -11.37
N HIS A 592 59.25 3.49 -12.54
CA HIS A 592 59.36 2.83 -13.83
C HIS A 592 60.79 2.38 -14.10
N GLN A 593 61.81 3.22 -13.80
CA GLN A 593 63.22 2.82 -13.90
C GLN A 593 63.62 1.70 -12.92
N LEU A 594 62.92 1.60 -11.78
CA LEU A 594 63.15 0.57 -10.76
C LEU A 594 62.33 -0.71 -10.99
N ASP A 595 61.64 -0.82 -12.13
CA ASP A 595 60.76 -1.95 -12.46
C ASP A 595 59.79 -2.30 -11.31
N TRP A 596 59.16 -1.28 -10.72
CA TRP A 596 58.20 -1.52 -9.64
C TRP A 596 57.09 -2.46 -10.09
N ILE A 597 56.61 -2.33 -11.33
CA ILE A 597 55.75 -3.30 -12.01
C ILE A 597 56.62 -4.16 -12.92
N ASP A 598 56.79 -5.42 -12.55
CA ASP A 598 57.53 -6.42 -13.32
C ASP A 598 56.66 -7.66 -13.63
N GLU A 599 57.28 -8.70 -14.19
CA GLU A 599 56.66 -9.99 -14.55
C GLU A 599 56.03 -10.75 -13.36
N LYS A 600 56.42 -10.45 -12.11
CA LYS A 600 55.88 -11.07 -10.89
C LYS A 600 54.61 -10.41 -10.39
N THR A 601 54.31 -9.24 -10.94
CA THR A 601 53.10 -8.50 -10.62
C THR A 601 51.87 -9.26 -11.12
N ARG A 602 50.81 -9.29 -10.33
CA ARG A 602 49.53 -9.93 -10.71
C ARG A 602 48.35 -8.98 -10.70
N ALA A 603 48.36 -8.00 -9.82
CA ALA A 603 47.35 -6.96 -9.82
C ALA A 603 47.93 -5.63 -9.33
N VAL A 604 47.50 -4.55 -9.96
CA VAL A 604 47.72 -3.18 -9.51
C VAL A 604 46.36 -2.50 -9.36
N PHE A 605 46.12 -1.94 -8.18
CA PHE A 605 44.92 -1.20 -7.81
C PHE A 605 45.29 0.27 -7.65
N ILE A 606 44.61 1.15 -8.38
CA ILE A 606 44.62 2.58 -8.11
C ILE A 606 43.30 2.93 -7.43
N GLN A 607 43.37 3.45 -6.21
CA GLN A 607 42.20 3.80 -5.40
C GLN A 607 42.20 5.29 -5.11
N LEU A 608 41.04 5.92 -5.28
CA LEU A 608 40.84 7.34 -5.02
C LEU A 608 39.42 7.62 -4.54
N THR A 609 39.33 8.52 -3.57
CA THR A 609 38.07 8.98 -2.98
C THR A 609 37.80 10.40 -3.43
N LEU A 610 36.69 10.60 -4.13
CA LEU A 610 36.27 11.89 -4.67
C LEU A 610 35.04 12.41 -3.95
N TYR A 611 34.91 13.73 -3.86
CA TYR A 611 33.71 14.40 -3.42
C TYR A 611 33.35 15.52 -4.40
N ASN A 612 32.14 15.49 -4.94
CA ASN A 612 31.62 16.57 -5.77
C ASN A 612 30.76 17.51 -4.91
N PRO A 613 31.21 18.75 -4.63
CA PRO A 613 30.46 19.69 -3.80
C PRO A 613 29.13 20.15 -4.41
N SER A 614 29.01 20.14 -5.74
CA SER A 614 27.81 20.61 -6.45
C SER A 614 26.66 19.63 -6.30
N VAL A 615 26.96 18.34 -6.26
CA VAL A 615 25.98 17.25 -6.14
C VAL A 615 25.93 16.69 -4.71
N GLN A 616 26.88 17.06 -3.84
CA GLN A 616 27.04 16.58 -2.46
C GLN A 616 27.20 15.05 -2.37
N LEU A 617 27.97 14.49 -3.30
CA LEU A 617 28.08 13.05 -3.47
C LEU A 617 29.54 12.61 -3.43
N PHE A 618 29.84 11.62 -2.60
CA PHE A 618 31.14 10.96 -2.56
C PHE A 618 31.21 9.91 -3.66
N THR A 619 32.38 9.66 -4.22
CA THR A 619 32.58 8.60 -5.20
C THR A 619 33.88 7.88 -4.90
N ALA A 620 33.79 6.58 -4.65
CA ALA A 620 34.94 5.71 -4.57
C ALA A 620 35.29 5.23 -5.98
N VAL A 621 36.54 5.38 -6.38
CA VAL A 621 37.02 4.93 -7.68
C VAL A 621 38.13 3.91 -7.47
N THR A 622 37.97 2.76 -8.11
CA THR A 622 38.93 1.66 -8.11
C THR A 622 39.26 1.30 -9.55
N LEU A 623 40.50 1.52 -9.95
CA LEU A 623 41.03 1.07 -11.24
C LEU A 623 41.92 -0.14 -10.97
N LEU A 624 41.57 -1.29 -11.53
CA LEU A 624 42.30 -2.54 -11.43
C LEU A 624 42.99 -2.81 -12.77
N ALA A 625 44.27 -3.15 -12.74
CA ALA A 625 44.99 -3.76 -13.83
C ALA A 625 45.48 -5.15 -13.39
N GLU A 626 44.99 -6.19 -14.05
CA GLU A 626 45.37 -7.59 -13.83
C GLU A 626 46.47 -7.96 -14.83
N PHE A 627 47.57 -8.50 -14.32
CA PHE A 627 48.72 -8.93 -15.10
C PHE A 627 48.73 -10.45 -15.12
N LEU A 628 48.51 -11.05 -16.29
CA LEU A 628 48.48 -12.50 -16.43
C LEU A 628 49.91 -13.05 -16.46
N PRO A 629 50.13 -14.30 -16.02
CA PRO A 629 51.42 -14.98 -16.14
C PRO A 629 51.87 -15.15 -17.60
N THR A 630 50.95 -15.00 -18.56
CA THR A 630 51.25 -15.01 -20.00
C THR A 630 51.81 -13.68 -20.53
N GLY A 631 51.87 -12.63 -19.69
CA GLY A 631 52.39 -11.29 -20.04
C GLY A 631 51.34 -10.28 -20.52
N GLY A 632 50.07 -10.67 -20.63
CA GLY A 632 48.98 -9.75 -20.99
C GLY A 632 48.46 -8.93 -19.81
N VAL A 633 48.04 -7.70 -20.07
CA VAL A 633 47.42 -6.80 -19.09
C VAL A 633 45.93 -6.65 -19.40
N PHE A 634 45.08 -6.73 -18.37
CA PHE A 634 43.64 -6.48 -18.49
C PHE A 634 43.19 -5.45 -17.46
N THR A 635 42.41 -4.47 -17.91
CA THR A 635 42.05 -3.32 -17.09
C THR A 635 40.56 -3.26 -16.81
N ILE A 636 40.20 -3.05 -15.55
CA ILE A 636 38.81 -2.93 -15.07
C ILE A 636 38.69 -1.64 -14.25
N ALA A 637 37.60 -0.90 -14.41
CA ALA A 637 37.35 0.32 -13.67
C ALA A 637 35.98 0.32 -13.01
N ARG A 638 35.95 0.65 -11.72
CA ARG A 638 34.74 0.68 -10.90
C ARG A 638 34.59 2.06 -10.26
N PHE A 639 33.42 2.69 -10.46
CA PHE A 639 33.07 4.01 -9.95
C PHE A 639 31.80 3.89 -9.12
N GLU A 640 31.88 4.11 -7.81
CA GLU A 640 30.78 3.85 -6.89
C GLU A 640 30.39 5.11 -6.11
N PRO A 641 29.21 5.68 -6.40
CA PRO A 641 28.72 6.87 -5.74
C PRO A 641 28.09 6.52 -4.38
N ILE A 642 28.50 7.23 -3.33
CA ILE A 642 28.01 7.05 -1.96
C ILE A 642 27.44 8.36 -1.43
N ASN A 643 26.23 8.29 -0.90
CA ASN A 643 25.63 9.36 -0.12
C ASN A 643 25.70 9.01 1.37
N PHE A 644 26.38 9.82 2.18
CA PHE A 644 26.47 9.62 3.64
C PHE A 644 25.31 10.28 4.41
N TYR A 645 24.51 11.14 3.77
CA TYR A 645 23.34 11.75 4.41
C TYR A 645 22.22 10.71 4.55
N THR A 646 21.96 10.28 5.79
CA THR A 646 21.03 9.18 6.12
C THR A 646 19.56 9.57 6.01
N PHE A 647 19.20 10.79 6.43
CA PHE A 647 17.84 11.31 6.30
C PHE A 647 17.88 12.72 5.73
N GLN A 648 17.50 12.87 4.46
CA GLN A 648 17.37 14.20 3.84
C GLN A 648 16.09 14.90 4.30
N SER A 649 15.05 14.15 4.71
CA SER A 649 13.77 14.70 5.14
C SER A 649 13.16 13.97 6.35
N ILE A 650 12.35 14.69 7.14
CA ILE A 650 11.56 14.12 8.24
C ILE A 650 10.56 13.06 7.72
N LEU A 651 10.09 13.19 6.47
CA LEU A 651 9.21 12.20 5.85
C LEU A 651 9.86 10.83 5.81
N GLN A 652 11.10 10.79 5.36
CA GLN A 652 11.85 9.55 5.17
C GLN A 652 11.95 8.82 6.50
N LEU A 653 12.17 9.55 7.60
CA LEU A 653 12.16 9.02 8.95
C LEU A 653 10.78 8.47 9.35
N VAL A 654 9.69 9.22 9.12
CA VAL A 654 8.31 8.76 9.41
C VAL A 654 7.95 7.52 8.57
N CYS A 655 8.23 7.51 7.27
CA CYS A 655 8.00 6.38 6.38
C CYS A 655 8.82 5.15 6.80
N THR A 656 10.06 5.35 7.26
CA THR A 656 10.90 4.26 7.79
C THR A 656 10.31 3.67 9.08
N ILE A 657 9.82 4.51 10.00
CA ILE A 657 9.14 4.05 11.22
C ILE A 657 7.87 3.27 10.88
N LEU A 658 7.04 3.79 9.96
CA LEU A 658 5.84 3.10 9.50
C LEU A 658 6.17 1.76 8.82
N TYR A 659 7.23 1.72 8.01
CA TYR A 659 7.70 0.50 7.36
C TYR A 659 8.13 -0.57 8.39
N ILE A 660 8.88 -0.19 9.42
CA ILE A 660 9.24 -1.10 10.53
C ILE A 660 7.98 -1.63 11.23
N PHE A 661 6.98 -0.78 11.47
CA PHE A 661 5.70 -1.20 12.05
C PHE A 661 4.99 -2.24 11.17
N PHE A 662 4.92 -2.04 9.85
CA PHE A 662 4.33 -3.01 8.92
C PHE A 662 5.08 -4.34 8.89
N ILE A 663 6.42 -4.32 8.99
CA ILE A 663 7.22 -5.56 9.08
C ILE A 663 6.86 -6.32 10.35
N ILE A 664 6.81 -5.65 11.50
CA ILE A 664 6.43 -6.30 12.77
C ILE A 664 5.02 -6.88 12.68
N TYR A 665 4.07 -6.13 12.10
CA TYR A 665 2.72 -6.61 11.85
C TYR A 665 2.69 -7.88 10.99
N PHE A 666 3.41 -7.90 9.87
CA PHE A 666 3.50 -9.08 9.01
C PHE A 666 4.24 -10.25 9.66
N MET A 667 5.28 -9.99 10.47
CA MET A 667 5.96 -11.04 11.23
C MET A 667 5.01 -11.73 12.19
N ILE A 668 4.19 -10.98 12.94
CA ILE A 668 3.22 -11.57 13.89
C ILE A 668 2.23 -12.48 13.16
N ILE A 669 1.70 -12.02 12.02
CA ILE A 669 0.75 -12.80 11.20
C ILE A 669 1.40 -14.07 10.66
N GLU A 670 2.61 -13.96 10.09
CA GLU A 670 3.29 -15.11 9.51
C GLU A 670 3.74 -16.12 10.57
N ILE A 671 4.12 -15.67 11.76
CA ILE A 671 4.42 -16.56 12.90
C ILE A 671 3.16 -17.33 13.31
N GLN A 672 2.01 -16.66 13.42
CA GLN A 672 0.74 -17.34 13.72
C GLN A 672 0.40 -18.37 12.64
N LEU A 673 0.53 -18.00 11.37
CA LEU A 673 0.27 -18.88 10.21
C LEU A 673 1.23 -20.08 10.19
N LEU A 674 2.49 -19.88 10.56
CA LEU A 674 3.50 -20.94 10.67
C LEU A 674 3.15 -21.96 11.77
N PHE A 675 2.66 -21.49 12.93
CA PHE A 675 2.23 -22.39 14.01
C PHE A 675 0.99 -23.21 13.65
N GLU A 676 0.05 -22.64 12.87
CA GLU A 676 -1.14 -23.35 12.40
C GLU A 676 -0.82 -24.40 11.32
N LEU A 677 -0.05 -24.02 10.29
CA LEU A 677 0.20 -24.86 9.10
C LEU A 677 1.45 -25.75 9.20
N ARG A 678 2.37 -25.49 10.15
CA ARG A 678 3.62 -26.23 10.36
C ARG A 678 4.41 -26.45 9.07
N LEU A 679 4.67 -27.69 8.67
CA LEU A 679 5.44 -28.03 7.46
C LEU A 679 4.70 -27.73 6.15
N LYS A 680 3.36 -27.70 6.15
CA LYS A 680 2.59 -27.37 4.95
C LYS A 680 2.80 -25.92 4.52
N TYR A 681 3.20 -25.05 5.46
CA TYR A 681 3.54 -23.65 5.21
C TYR A 681 4.62 -23.51 4.11
N PHE A 682 5.70 -24.29 4.20
CA PHE A 682 6.81 -24.20 3.25
C PHE A 682 6.50 -24.79 1.86
N HIS A 683 5.33 -25.41 1.67
CA HIS A 683 4.86 -25.83 0.35
C HIS A 683 3.95 -24.79 -0.30
N GLN A 684 3.49 -23.77 0.44
CA GLN A 684 2.65 -22.72 -0.09
C GLN A 684 3.49 -21.60 -0.71
N PHE A 685 3.39 -21.45 -2.04
CA PHE A 685 4.14 -20.44 -2.81
C PHE A 685 4.05 -19.03 -2.21
N TRP A 686 2.85 -18.58 -1.85
CA TRP A 686 2.62 -17.23 -1.33
C TRP A 686 3.25 -16.99 0.05
N SER A 687 3.34 -18.04 0.87
CA SER A 687 4.01 -17.99 2.17
C SER A 687 5.51 -17.82 2.00
N ILE A 688 6.13 -18.50 1.03
CA ILE A 688 7.55 -18.34 0.70
C ILE A 688 7.86 -16.91 0.23
N ILE A 689 7.01 -16.34 -0.63
CA ILE A 689 7.17 -14.95 -1.09
C ILE A 689 7.10 -13.98 0.09
N GLN A 690 6.16 -14.18 1.02
CA GLN A 690 6.03 -13.32 2.20
C GLN A 690 7.23 -13.47 3.15
N LEU A 691 7.73 -14.69 3.34
CA LEU A 691 8.95 -14.95 4.11
C LEU A 691 10.17 -14.28 3.45
N GLY A 692 10.24 -14.27 2.12
CA GLY A 692 11.25 -13.51 1.36
C GLY A 692 11.20 -12.01 1.62
N ILE A 693 9.99 -11.41 1.61
CA ILE A 693 9.81 -9.98 1.94
C ILE A 693 10.30 -9.69 3.36
N ILE A 694 9.89 -10.49 4.34
CA ILE A 694 10.29 -10.30 5.75
C ILE A 694 11.80 -10.49 5.90
N GLY A 695 12.38 -11.56 5.35
CA GLY A 695 13.80 -11.84 5.43
C GLY A 695 14.66 -10.73 4.82
N CYS A 696 14.34 -10.30 3.58
CA CYS A 696 15.03 -9.18 2.94
C CYS A 696 14.87 -7.87 3.72
N SER A 697 13.70 -7.62 4.31
CA SER A 697 13.45 -6.40 5.08
C SER A 697 14.23 -6.35 6.40
N LEU A 698 14.29 -7.45 7.14
CA LEU A 698 15.09 -7.57 8.36
C LEU A 698 16.59 -7.47 8.06
N GLY A 699 17.04 -8.13 6.99
CA GLY A 699 18.40 -7.99 6.49
C GLY A 699 18.73 -6.54 6.14
N SER A 700 17.81 -5.84 5.46
CA SER A 700 18.00 -4.43 5.08
C SER A 700 18.13 -3.54 6.32
N ILE A 701 17.33 -3.77 7.36
CA ILE A 701 17.42 -3.03 8.64
C ILE A 701 18.78 -3.28 9.31
N GLY A 702 19.24 -4.52 9.35
CA GLY A 702 20.55 -4.88 9.91
C GLY A 702 21.71 -4.21 9.18
N VAL A 703 21.70 -4.25 7.84
CA VAL A 703 22.72 -3.61 7.00
C VAL A 703 22.64 -2.08 7.08
N TYR A 704 21.45 -1.51 7.24
CA TYR A 704 21.28 -0.07 7.46
C TYR A 704 21.94 0.39 8.77
N PHE A 705 21.79 -0.39 9.84
CA PHE A 705 22.48 -0.12 11.11
C PHE A 705 24.01 -0.23 10.94
N TRP A 706 24.48 -1.22 10.19
CA TRP A 706 25.91 -1.37 9.87
C TRP A 706 26.44 -0.17 9.08
N ARG A 707 25.72 0.27 8.04
CA ARG A 707 26.05 1.49 7.28
C ARG A 707 26.10 2.73 8.18
N PHE A 708 25.17 2.86 9.12
CA PHE A 708 25.14 3.98 10.06
C PHE A 708 26.38 3.99 10.96
N GLN A 709 26.76 2.84 11.51
CA GLN A 709 27.99 2.71 12.31
C GLN A 709 29.23 3.10 11.51
N GLU A 710 29.33 2.61 10.27
CA GLU A 710 30.47 2.90 9.40
C GLU A 710 30.53 4.38 8.99
N THR A 711 29.39 4.98 8.70
CA THR A 711 29.30 6.42 8.41
C THR A 711 29.78 7.26 9.59
N ASN A 712 29.45 6.87 10.83
CA ASN A 712 29.93 7.57 12.02
C ASN A 712 31.44 7.42 12.21
N ARG A 713 32.00 6.23 11.96
CA ARG A 713 33.46 5.99 12.00
C ARG A 713 34.19 6.89 11.01
N ILE A 714 33.73 6.92 9.76
CA ILE A 714 34.33 7.76 8.70
C ILE A 714 34.18 9.25 9.04
N SER A 715 33.03 9.67 9.57
CA SER A 715 32.80 11.07 9.94
C SER A 715 33.74 11.52 11.06
N GLN A 716 33.95 10.69 12.10
CA GLN A 716 34.90 10.95 13.16
C GLN A 716 36.34 11.05 12.64
N LEU A 717 36.74 10.10 11.79
CA LEU A 717 38.07 10.12 11.16
C LEU A 717 38.28 11.38 10.30
N PHE A 718 37.24 11.82 9.59
CA PHE A 718 37.28 13.03 8.79
C PHE A 718 37.41 14.30 9.65
N GLU A 719 36.72 14.36 10.80
CA GLU A 719 36.82 15.46 11.77
C GLU A 719 38.22 15.53 12.42
N GLU A 720 38.79 14.39 12.82
CA GLU A 720 40.12 14.34 13.44
C GLU A 720 41.24 14.76 12.47
N THR A 721 41.13 14.37 11.20
CA THR A 721 42.17 14.59 10.18
C THR A 721 41.95 15.84 9.33
N ASN A 722 40.85 16.56 9.54
CA ASN A 722 40.38 17.67 8.69
C ASN A 722 40.29 17.30 7.18
N GLY A 723 40.14 16.01 6.85
CA GLY A 723 40.06 15.51 5.47
C GLY A 723 41.37 15.58 4.67
N TYR A 724 42.53 15.74 5.32
CA TYR A 724 43.84 15.73 4.65
C TYR A 724 44.42 14.32 4.46
N VAL A 725 43.90 13.32 5.19
CA VAL A 725 44.32 11.92 5.10
C VAL A 725 43.45 11.18 4.09
N TYR A 726 44.04 10.23 3.36
CA TYR A 726 43.28 9.32 2.51
C TYR A 726 42.34 8.46 3.34
N ILE A 727 41.06 8.45 2.97
CA ILE A 727 40.04 7.61 3.60
C ILE A 727 39.56 6.60 2.57
N ASN A 728 39.74 5.32 2.87
CA ASN A 728 39.26 4.23 2.03
C ASN A 728 37.75 4.05 2.22
N LEU A 729 36.99 4.19 1.13
CA LEU A 729 35.53 4.01 1.14
C LEU A 729 35.08 2.63 0.62
N GLN A 730 36.02 1.74 0.28
CA GLN A 730 35.70 0.44 -0.32
C GLN A 730 34.72 -0.38 0.54
N PHE A 731 34.89 -0.37 1.87
CA PHE A 731 33.96 -1.05 2.77
C PHE A 731 32.55 -0.43 2.76
N ALA A 732 32.46 0.89 2.81
CA ALA A 732 31.19 1.61 2.75
C ALA A 732 30.45 1.32 1.43
N VAL A 733 31.18 1.16 0.31
CA VAL A 733 30.62 0.72 -0.98
C VAL A 733 30.00 -0.67 -0.84
N TYR A 734 30.73 -1.66 -0.30
CA TYR A 734 30.21 -3.02 -0.15
C TYR A 734 28.94 -3.07 0.71
N VAL A 735 28.90 -2.34 1.82
CA VAL A 735 27.71 -2.28 2.68
C VAL A 735 26.53 -1.64 1.93
N ASN A 736 26.78 -0.60 1.13
CA ASN A 736 25.76 0.06 0.31
C ASN A 736 25.24 -0.83 -0.82
N ASP A 737 26.10 -1.65 -1.45
CA ASP A 737 25.70 -2.63 -2.47
C ASP A 737 24.81 -3.72 -1.89
N ILE A 738 25.19 -4.27 -0.73
CA ILE A 738 24.38 -5.28 -0.04
C ILE A 738 23.01 -4.71 0.31
N LEU A 739 22.95 -3.49 0.85
CA LEU A 739 21.69 -2.81 1.15
C LEU A 739 20.86 -2.63 -0.13
N THR A 740 21.49 -2.19 -1.21
CA THR A 740 20.87 -2.03 -2.52
C THR A 740 20.27 -3.35 -3.04
N PHE A 741 21.01 -4.45 -2.96
CA PHE A 741 20.53 -5.75 -3.40
C PHE A 741 19.34 -6.23 -2.57
N LEU A 742 19.41 -6.09 -1.24
CA LEU A 742 18.31 -6.49 -0.34
C LEU A 742 17.04 -5.67 -0.59
N LEU A 743 17.16 -4.35 -0.78
CA LEU A 743 16.04 -3.50 -1.15
C LEU A 743 15.48 -3.85 -2.54
N GLY A 744 16.34 -4.20 -3.50
CA GLY A 744 15.96 -4.68 -4.82
C GLY A 744 15.14 -5.97 -4.76
N TYR A 745 15.59 -6.96 -3.99
CA TYR A 745 14.84 -8.20 -3.74
C TYR A 745 13.53 -7.95 -3.02
N CYS A 746 13.50 -7.02 -2.05
CA CYS A 746 12.27 -6.62 -1.36
C CYS A 746 11.24 -6.05 -2.35
N CYS A 747 11.66 -5.15 -3.25
CA CYS A 747 10.83 -4.63 -4.34
C CYS A 747 10.36 -5.73 -5.28
N PHE A 748 11.24 -6.64 -5.67
CA PHE A 748 10.90 -7.76 -6.55
C PHE A 748 9.82 -8.67 -5.95
N PHE A 749 9.98 -9.10 -4.70
CA PHE A 749 8.96 -9.92 -4.02
C PHE A 749 7.67 -9.13 -3.76
N SER A 750 7.77 -7.85 -3.44
CA SER A 750 6.60 -6.97 -3.31
C SER A 750 5.83 -6.86 -4.63
N MET A 751 6.52 -6.77 -5.77
CA MET A 751 5.91 -6.78 -7.11
C MET A 751 5.26 -8.12 -7.46
N ILE A 752 5.90 -9.25 -7.15
CA ILE A 752 5.26 -10.59 -7.31
C ILE A 752 4.00 -10.66 -6.46
N LYS A 753 4.07 -10.18 -5.22
CA LYS A 753 2.90 -10.14 -4.33
C LYS A 753 1.84 -9.17 -4.83
N PHE A 754 2.22 -8.09 -5.51
CA PHE A 754 1.29 -7.16 -6.13
C PHE A 754 0.41 -7.85 -7.19
N VAL A 755 0.89 -8.91 -7.86
CA VAL A 755 0.06 -9.72 -8.78
C VAL A 755 -1.15 -10.34 -8.07
N GLN A 756 -1.07 -10.62 -6.75
CA GLN A 756 -2.24 -11.06 -5.98
C GLN A 756 -3.36 -10.02 -5.94
N LEU A 757 -3.07 -8.72 -6.07
CA LEU A 757 -4.09 -7.68 -6.17
C LEU A 757 -4.95 -7.83 -7.42
N PHE A 758 -4.41 -8.44 -8.47
CA PHE A 758 -5.12 -8.69 -9.71
C PHE A 758 -5.80 -10.07 -9.78
N ARG A 759 -5.78 -10.88 -8.70
CA ARG A 759 -6.50 -12.17 -8.65
C ARG A 759 -8.01 -12.02 -8.88
N PHE A 760 -8.55 -10.81 -8.72
CA PHE A 760 -9.95 -10.50 -9.03
C PHE A 760 -10.23 -10.30 -10.51
N ASN A 761 -9.22 -10.26 -11.38
CA ASN A 761 -9.48 -10.34 -12.81
C ASN A 761 -9.63 -11.82 -13.18
N GLN A 762 -10.77 -12.18 -13.76
CA GLN A 762 -11.05 -13.54 -14.23
C GLN A 762 -9.94 -14.06 -15.15
N GLN A 763 -9.43 -13.20 -16.05
CA GLN A 763 -8.38 -13.59 -16.99
C GLN A 763 -7.06 -13.92 -16.28
N ILE A 764 -6.75 -13.21 -15.20
CA ILE A 764 -5.51 -13.37 -14.43
C ILE A 764 -5.63 -14.58 -13.49
N SER A 765 -6.80 -14.83 -12.91
CA SER A 765 -7.04 -16.06 -12.12
C SER A 765 -6.91 -17.30 -12.99
N LEU A 766 -7.51 -17.29 -14.20
CA LEU A 766 -7.35 -18.37 -15.18
C LEU A 766 -5.86 -18.60 -15.44
N PHE A 767 -5.11 -17.56 -15.79
CA PHE A 767 -3.66 -17.68 -16.02
C PHE A 767 -2.91 -18.27 -14.81
N SER A 768 -3.19 -17.80 -13.59
CA SER A 768 -2.54 -18.33 -12.38
C SER A 768 -2.87 -19.80 -12.11
N GLU A 769 -4.11 -20.22 -12.33
CA GLU A 769 -4.53 -21.63 -12.22
C GLU A 769 -3.90 -22.48 -13.31
N THR A 770 -3.79 -21.98 -14.55
CA THR A 770 -3.14 -22.68 -15.66
C THR A 770 -1.67 -22.94 -15.35
N LEU A 771 -0.95 -21.95 -14.82
CA LEU A 771 0.45 -22.08 -14.41
C LEU A 771 0.60 -23.04 -13.22
N LYS A 772 -0.32 -23.00 -12.25
CA LYS A 772 -0.30 -23.92 -11.11
C LYS A 772 -0.54 -25.37 -11.54
N SER A 773 -1.44 -25.58 -12.50
CA SER A 773 -1.74 -26.90 -13.05
C SER A 773 -0.55 -27.47 -13.84
N CYS A 774 0.08 -26.65 -14.71
CA CYS A 774 1.19 -27.11 -15.54
C CYS A 774 2.55 -27.11 -14.81
N ALA A 775 2.65 -26.52 -13.61
CA ALA A 775 3.92 -26.36 -12.89
C ALA A 775 4.71 -27.67 -12.75
N LYS A 776 4.04 -28.79 -12.46
CA LYS A 776 4.70 -30.09 -12.32
C LYS A 776 5.29 -30.57 -13.65
N GLU A 777 4.53 -30.48 -14.74
CA GLU A 777 4.98 -30.88 -16.08
C GLU A 777 6.09 -29.96 -16.60
N LEU A 778 5.96 -28.66 -16.34
CA LEU A 778 6.95 -27.65 -16.70
C LEU A 778 8.27 -27.86 -15.95
N ILE A 779 8.23 -28.19 -14.64
CA ILE A 779 9.43 -28.54 -13.87
C ILE A 779 10.12 -29.79 -14.44
N LEU A 780 9.36 -30.83 -14.78
CA LEU A 780 9.90 -32.05 -15.40
C LEU A 780 10.54 -31.76 -16.76
N PHE A 781 9.87 -30.95 -17.59
CA PHE A 781 10.39 -30.48 -18.86
C PHE A 781 11.65 -29.63 -18.69
N LEU A 782 11.70 -28.74 -17.69
CA LEU A 782 12.85 -27.89 -17.40
C LEU A 782 14.07 -28.70 -16.98
N ILE A 783 13.88 -29.83 -16.27
CA ILE A 783 14.97 -30.78 -15.98
C ILE A 783 15.52 -31.39 -17.28
N MET A 784 14.64 -31.84 -18.18
CA MET A 784 15.07 -32.38 -19.48
C MET A 784 15.79 -31.33 -20.33
N PHE A 785 15.25 -30.11 -20.39
CA PHE A 785 15.89 -28.98 -21.06
C PHE A 785 17.26 -28.67 -20.45
N ALA A 786 17.39 -28.63 -19.12
CA ALA A 786 18.65 -28.36 -18.45
C ALA A 786 19.73 -29.39 -18.79
N ILE A 787 19.38 -30.69 -18.92
CA ILE A 787 20.32 -31.72 -19.35
C ILE A 787 20.85 -31.45 -20.76
N VAL A 788 19.94 -31.14 -21.71
CA VAL A 788 20.32 -30.82 -23.09
C VAL A 788 21.14 -29.53 -23.14
N PHE A 789 20.70 -28.50 -22.43
CA PHE A 789 21.39 -27.21 -22.37
C PHE A 789 22.79 -27.36 -21.80
N MET A 790 22.97 -28.09 -20.69
CA MET A 790 24.29 -28.36 -20.12
C MET A 790 25.19 -29.19 -21.04
N ALA A 791 24.64 -30.10 -21.83
CA ALA A 791 25.40 -30.81 -22.87
C ALA A 791 25.93 -29.83 -23.93
N TYR A 792 25.12 -28.86 -24.36
CA TYR A 792 25.58 -27.79 -25.27
C TYR A 792 26.56 -26.83 -24.63
N VAL A 793 26.37 -26.43 -23.37
CA VAL A 793 27.35 -25.63 -22.62
C VAL A 793 28.69 -26.34 -22.60
N SER A 794 28.69 -27.65 -22.30
CA SER A 794 29.91 -28.46 -22.26
C SER A 794 30.55 -28.57 -23.65
N LEU A 795 29.75 -28.76 -24.70
CA LEU A 795 30.22 -28.85 -26.08
C LEU A 795 30.84 -27.53 -26.56
N PHE A 796 30.16 -26.40 -26.38
CA PHE A 796 30.67 -25.09 -26.79
C PHE A 796 31.92 -24.69 -26.01
N TYR A 797 31.95 -24.99 -24.72
CA TYR A 797 33.13 -24.77 -23.89
C TYR A 797 34.32 -25.58 -24.43
N LEU A 798 34.18 -26.89 -24.62
CA LEU A 798 35.28 -27.73 -25.07
C LEU A 798 35.77 -27.41 -26.49
N LEU A 799 34.87 -26.98 -27.38
CA LEU A 799 35.24 -26.64 -28.76
C LEU A 799 35.88 -25.25 -28.89
N PHE A 800 35.38 -24.25 -28.14
CA PHE A 800 35.70 -22.84 -28.40
C PHE A 800 36.35 -22.10 -27.22
N MET A 801 36.69 -22.78 -26.12
CA MET A 801 37.30 -22.14 -24.93
C MET A 801 38.55 -21.31 -25.24
N SER A 802 39.39 -21.75 -26.19
CA SER A 802 40.63 -21.07 -26.56
C SER A 802 40.46 -20.00 -27.65
N GLN A 803 39.32 -19.98 -28.35
CA GLN A 803 39.10 -19.13 -29.52
C GLN A 803 38.14 -17.97 -29.24
N ILE A 804 37.11 -18.19 -28.40
CA ILE A 804 36.06 -17.22 -28.12
C ILE A 804 36.10 -16.84 -26.63
N SER A 805 36.18 -15.54 -26.32
CA SER A 805 36.26 -15.05 -24.93
C SER A 805 35.00 -15.38 -24.13
N SER A 806 33.84 -15.38 -24.78
CA SER A 806 32.55 -15.77 -24.23
C SER A 806 32.48 -17.26 -23.86
N CYS A 807 33.36 -18.10 -24.40
CA CYS A 807 33.49 -19.52 -24.06
C CYS A 807 34.58 -19.80 -23.01
N SER A 808 35.21 -18.76 -22.44
CA SER A 808 36.37 -18.92 -21.54
C SER A 808 36.03 -19.62 -20.21
N SER A 809 34.79 -19.50 -19.73
CA SER A 809 34.29 -20.18 -18.54
C SER A 809 32.95 -20.82 -18.83
N LEU A 810 32.61 -21.87 -18.08
CA LEU A 810 31.34 -22.56 -18.21
C LEU A 810 30.14 -21.62 -18.00
N LEU A 811 30.27 -20.66 -17.06
CA LEU A 811 29.23 -19.66 -16.80
C LEU A 811 29.08 -18.66 -17.96
N ARG A 812 30.17 -18.13 -18.51
CA ARG A 812 30.10 -17.24 -19.68
C ARG A 812 29.59 -17.97 -20.91
N THR A 813 29.96 -19.24 -21.08
CA THR A 813 29.43 -20.08 -22.16
C THR A 813 27.92 -20.26 -22.03
N ALA A 814 27.42 -20.48 -20.81
CA ALA A 814 25.99 -20.53 -20.56
C ALA A 814 25.29 -19.19 -20.84
N GLN A 815 25.90 -18.06 -20.46
CA GLN A 815 25.39 -16.72 -20.78
C GLN A 815 25.30 -16.49 -22.29
N MET A 816 26.37 -16.79 -23.03
CA MET A 816 26.41 -16.73 -24.49
C MET A 816 25.34 -17.60 -25.13
N LEU A 817 25.14 -18.83 -24.67
CA LEU A 817 24.08 -19.70 -25.19
C LEU A 817 22.68 -19.13 -24.90
N PHE A 818 22.44 -18.51 -23.74
CA PHE A 818 21.18 -17.79 -23.49
C PHE A 818 21.02 -16.57 -24.40
N GLU A 819 22.08 -15.79 -24.63
CA GLU A 819 22.07 -14.68 -25.58
C GLU A 819 21.79 -15.14 -27.02
N MET A 820 22.33 -16.29 -27.41
CA MET A 820 22.00 -16.96 -28.68
C MET A 820 20.52 -17.33 -28.77
N THR A 821 19.89 -17.84 -27.68
CA THR A 821 18.45 -18.10 -27.69
C THR A 821 17.59 -16.84 -27.89
N LEU A 822 18.08 -15.70 -27.42
CA LEU A 822 17.47 -14.38 -27.64
C LEU A 822 17.82 -13.76 -29.00
N MET A 823 18.59 -14.48 -29.85
CA MET A 823 19.14 -13.99 -31.12
C MET A 823 19.99 -12.73 -30.99
N LYS A 824 20.67 -12.56 -29.85
CA LYS A 824 21.59 -11.44 -29.57
C LYS A 824 23.03 -11.95 -29.51
N PHE A 825 23.56 -12.45 -30.62
CA PHE A 825 24.95 -12.90 -30.68
C PHE A 825 25.58 -12.47 -32.01
N ASP A 826 26.89 -12.26 -32.02
CA ASP A 826 27.61 -12.02 -33.25
C ASP A 826 28.01 -13.35 -33.89
N ALA A 827 27.48 -13.61 -35.09
CA ALA A 827 27.76 -14.84 -35.83
C ALA A 827 29.14 -14.84 -36.47
N SER A 828 29.76 -13.66 -36.62
CA SER A 828 31.10 -13.52 -37.19
C SER A 828 32.15 -14.27 -36.35
N GLU A 829 32.16 -14.05 -35.03
CA GLU A 829 33.10 -14.66 -34.09
C GLU A 829 33.08 -16.20 -34.15
N LEU A 830 31.91 -16.79 -34.35
CA LEU A 830 31.75 -18.25 -34.40
C LEU A 830 32.23 -18.84 -35.74
N ILE A 831 32.02 -18.12 -36.85
CA ILE A 831 32.51 -18.52 -38.18
C ILE A 831 34.03 -18.39 -38.26
N GLU A 832 34.59 -17.36 -37.62
CA GLU A 832 36.04 -17.14 -37.53
C GLU A 832 36.73 -18.21 -36.68
N ALA A 833 36.08 -18.67 -35.61
CA ALA A 833 36.58 -19.74 -34.76
C ALA A 833 36.68 -21.09 -35.50
N ASP A 834 35.58 -21.53 -36.12
CA ASP A 834 35.56 -22.67 -37.04
C ASP A 834 34.47 -22.52 -38.10
N ALA A 835 34.88 -22.47 -39.37
CA ALA A 835 33.99 -22.20 -40.50
C ALA A 835 32.90 -23.26 -40.71
N PHE A 836 33.06 -24.49 -40.20
CA PHE A 836 32.09 -25.57 -40.36
C PHE A 836 31.41 -25.92 -39.04
N LEU A 837 32.19 -26.26 -38.02
CA LEU A 837 31.70 -26.76 -36.74
C LEU A 837 30.92 -25.70 -35.97
N GLY A 838 31.36 -24.43 -36.04
CA GLY A 838 30.67 -23.30 -35.43
C GLY A 838 29.23 -23.16 -35.94
N PRO A 839 29.01 -22.86 -37.24
CA PRO A 839 27.68 -22.77 -37.82
C PRO A 839 26.85 -24.05 -37.66
N PHE A 840 27.47 -25.23 -37.74
CA PHE A 840 26.78 -26.50 -37.54
C PHE A 840 26.23 -26.64 -36.12
N CYS A 841 27.05 -26.44 -35.09
CA CYS A 841 26.63 -26.52 -33.70
C CYS A 841 25.59 -25.45 -33.36
N PHE A 842 25.74 -24.24 -33.89
CA PHE A 842 24.76 -23.16 -33.73
C PHE A 842 23.41 -23.51 -34.36
N THR A 843 23.38 -23.96 -35.62
CA THR A 843 22.12 -24.30 -36.30
C THR A 843 21.40 -25.47 -35.61
N LEU A 844 22.16 -26.48 -35.17
CA LEU A 844 21.65 -27.61 -34.39
C LEU A 844 21.06 -27.17 -33.05
N PHE A 845 21.79 -26.31 -32.31
CA PHE A 845 21.33 -25.75 -31.04
C PHE A 845 20.06 -24.93 -31.21
N MET A 846 20.02 -24.03 -32.20
CA MET A 846 18.84 -23.22 -32.49
C MET A 846 17.65 -24.07 -32.90
N PHE A 847 17.85 -25.10 -33.71
CA PHE A 847 16.79 -26.04 -34.06
C PHE A 847 16.19 -26.72 -32.81
N LEU A 848 17.05 -27.26 -31.94
CA LEU A 848 16.58 -27.97 -30.75
C LEU A 848 15.96 -27.04 -29.70
N VAL A 849 16.63 -25.95 -29.34
CA VAL A 849 16.15 -25.07 -28.27
C VAL A 849 15.00 -24.19 -28.72
N VAL A 850 15.10 -23.55 -29.89
CA VAL A 850 14.05 -22.63 -30.34
C VAL A 850 12.87 -23.39 -30.92
N PHE A 851 13.08 -24.36 -31.81
CA PHE A 851 11.93 -25.02 -32.45
C PHE A 851 11.37 -26.16 -31.62
N VAL A 852 12.19 -27.05 -31.05
CA VAL A 852 11.68 -28.20 -30.29
C VAL A 852 11.28 -27.79 -28.88
N CYS A 853 12.18 -27.19 -28.10
CA CYS A 853 11.91 -26.89 -26.69
C CYS A 853 10.84 -25.81 -26.51
N LEU A 854 10.82 -24.71 -27.28
CA LEU A 854 9.74 -23.72 -27.16
C LEU A 854 8.39 -24.28 -27.61
N SER A 855 8.34 -25.11 -28.65
CA SER A 855 7.08 -25.74 -29.08
C SER A 855 6.54 -26.70 -28.02
N MET A 856 7.40 -27.48 -27.37
CA MET A 856 7.01 -28.36 -26.26
C MET A 856 6.51 -27.56 -25.06
N PHE A 857 7.21 -26.48 -24.69
CA PHE A 857 6.79 -25.57 -23.63
C PHE A 857 5.40 -24.97 -23.91
N LEU A 858 5.17 -24.47 -25.13
CA LEU A 858 3.87 -23.94 -25.55
C LEU A 858 2.78 -25.00 -25.55
N SER A 859 3.09 -26.24 -25.95
CA SER A 859 2.14 -27.34 -25.97
C SER A 859 1.66 -27.70 -24.56
N ILE A 860 2.56 -27.81 -23.58
CA ILE A 860 2.24 -28.11 -22.18
C ILE A 860 1.31 -27.04 -21.60
N ILE A 861 1.64 -25.76 -21.85
CA ILE A 861 0.80 -24.63 -21.39
C ILE A 861 -0.57 -24.65 -22.05
N ASN A 862 -0.64 -24.89 -23.36
CA ASN A 862 -1.90 -24.88 -24.10
C ASN A 862 -2.83 -26.02 -23.68
N ASP A 863 -2.30 -27.21 -23.37
CA ASP A 863 -3.08 -28.34 -22.90
C ASP A 863 -3.66 -28.07 -21.50
N SER A 864 -2.80 -27.63 -20.57
CA SER A 864 -3.24 -27.20 -19.24
C SER A 864 -4.23 -26.04 -19.27
N PHE A 865 -4.09 -25.12 -20.24
CA PHE A 865 -5.03 -24.02 -20.43
C PHE A 865 -6.42 -24.49 -20.84
N ARG A 866 -6.51 -25.50 -21.72
CA ARG A 866 -7.80 -26.09 -22.11
C ARG A 866 -8.48 -26.74 -20.91
N HIS A 867 -7.74 -27.55 -20.15
CA HIS A 867 -8.28 -28.25 -18.98
C HIS A 867 -8.78 -27.29 -17.88
N THR A 868 -8.02 -26.24 -17.57
CA THR A 868 -8.42 -25.24 -16.56
C THR A 868 -9.61 -24.39 -17.01
N LYS A 869 -9.67 -24.02 -18.29
CA LYS A 869 -10.81 -23.27 -18.85
C LYS A 869 -12.14 -24.03 -18.74
N GLU A 870 -12.11 -25.37 -18.80
CA GLU A 870 -13.31 -26.20 -18.64
C GLU A 870 -13.78 -26.27 -17.18
N ASN A 871 -12.85 -26.33 -16.23
CA ASN A 871 -13.13 -26.44 -14.78
C ASN A 871 -13.54 -25.10 -14.13
N GLN A 872 -13.19 -23.95 -14.70
CA GLN A 872 -13.37 -22.63 -14.05
C GLN A 872 -14.82 -22.11 -13.98
N LYS A 873 -15.82 -22.89 -14.38
CA LYS A 873 -17.24 -22.49 -14.25
C LYS A 873 -17.71 -22.38 -12.79
N GLU A 874 -17.00 -23.00 -11.84
CA GLU A 874 -17.37 -23.01 -10.41
C GLU A 874 -16.71 -21.86 -9.60
N ASP A 875 -15.44 -21.51 -9.83
CA ASP A 875 -14.75 -20.42 -9.11
C ASP A 875 -15.18 -19.01 -9.56
N GLN A 876 -15.87 -18.92 -10.71
CA GLN A 876 -16.51 -17.70 -11.22
C GLN A 876 -17.52 -17.09 -10.21
N ILE A 877 -18.02 -17.89 -9.28
CA ILE A 877 -19.09 -17.51 -8.34
C ILE A 877 -18.61 -16.43 -7.35
N MET A 878 -17.43 -16.56 -6.76
CA MET A 878 -16.97 -15.61 -5.73
C MET A 878 -16.59 -14.25 -6.33
N LEU A 879 -15.95 -14.25 -7.50
CA LEU A 879 -15.57 -13.02 -8.18
C LEU A 879 -16.79 -12.25 -8.71
N SER A 880 -17.68 -12.95 -9.42
CA SER A 880 -18.92 -12.35 -9.90
C SER A 880 -19.78 -11.84 -8.74
N PHE A 881 -19.77 -12.54 -7.60
CA PHE A 881 -20.39 -12.08 -6.36
C PHE A 881 -19.76 -10.78 -5.83
N MET A 882 -18.43 -10.68 -5.74
CA MET A 882 -17.72 -9.46 -5.31
C MET A 882 -18.00 -8.26 -6.22
N LEU A 883 -17.92 -8.43 -7.54
CA LEU A 883 -18.20 -7.38 -8.52
C LEU A 883 -19.68 -6.95 -8.49
N LYS A 884 -20.62 -7.90 -8.44
CA LYS A 884 -22.06 -7.61 -8.30
C LYS A 884 -22.34 -6.81 -7.02
N LYS A 885 -21.73 -7.19 -5.88
CA LYS A 885 -21.83 -6.44 -4.62
C LYS A 885 -21.20 -5.06 -4.68
N PHE A 886 -20.04 -4.91 -5.30
CA PHE A 886 -19.37 -3.61 -5.45
C PHE A 886 -20.18 -2.65 -6.35
N LEU A 887 -20.70 -3.13 -7.47
CA LEU A 887 -21.60 -2.37 -8.35
C LEU A 887 -22.92 -2.00 -7.65
N ARG A 888 -23.42 -2.90 -6.79
CA ARG A 888 -24.59 -2.63 -5.93
C ARG A 888 -24.29 -1.59 -4.85
N TRP A 889 -23.08 -1.61 -4.26
CA TRP A 889 -22.64 -0.66 -3.24
C TRP A 889 -22.42 0.74 -3.80
N THR A 890 -21.83 0.84 -5.00
CA THR A 890 -21.61 2.11 -5.71
C THR A 890 -22.89 2.69 -6.33
N GLY A 891 -23.98 1.91 -6.38
CA GLY A 891 -25.27 2.33 -6.92
C GLY A 891 -25.32 2.45 -8.44
N LEU A 892 -24.26 2.02 -9.14
CA LEU A 892 -24.12 2.07 -10.60
C LEU A 892 -24.98 1.02 -11.34
N LYS A 893 -25.36 -0.07 -10.67
CA LYS A 893 -26.22 -1.12 -11.23
C LYS A 893 -27.51 -1.27 -10.41
N ARG A 894 -28.68 -1.04 -11.03
CA ARG A 894 -30.00 -1.40 -10.49
C ARG A 894 -30.35 -2.83 -10.91
N LEU A 895 -31.11 -3.53 -10.07
CA LEU A 895 -31.53 -4.92 -10.31
C LEU A 895 -32.32 -5.04 -11.63
N ASN A 896 -31.91 -5.97 -12.50
CA ASN A 896 -32.74 -6.46 -13.58
C ASN A 896 -33.75 -7.47 -13.02
N GLN A 897 -34.98 -7.50 -13.54
CA GLN A 897 -36.02 -8.45 -13.12
C GLN A 897 -35.59 -9.92 -13.29
N GLU A 898 -34.75 -10.20 -14.28
CA GLU A 898 -34.17 -11.53 -14.52
C GLU A 898 -33.19 -11.97 -13.42
N GLU A 899 -32.38 -11.05 -12.88
CA GLU A 899 -31.46 -11.36 -11.77
C GLU A 899 -32.22 -11.59 -10.45
N ILE A 900 -33.33 -10.88 -10.25
CA ILE A 900 -34.24 -11.12 -9.10
C ILE A 900 -34.90 -12.49 -9.23
N GLN A 901 -35.28 -12.89 -10.44
CA GLN A 901 -35.86 -14.20 -10.72
C GLN A 901 -34.81 -15.30 -10.54
N GLU A 902 -33.57 -15.13 -11.00
CA GLU A 902 -32.44 -16.04 -10.73
C GLU A 902 -32.15 -16.18 -9.23
N GLU A 903 -32.13 -15.08 -8.45
CA GLU A 903 -31.94 -15.16 -7.00
C GLU A 903 -33.09 -15.91 -6.31
N ARG A 904 -34.33 -15.75 -6.80
CA ARG A 904 -35.49 -16.54 -6.33
C ARG A 904 -35.39 -18.00 -6.75
N ASP A 905 -34.97 -18.28 -7.97
CA ASP A 905 -34.84 -19.63 -8.52
C ASP A 905 -33.68 -20.37 -7.84
N CYS A 906 -32.58 -19.70 -7.51
CA CYS A 906 -31.50 -20.25 -6.67
C CYS A 906 -31.98 -20.52 -5.23
N ARG A 907 -32.78 -19.63 -4.63
CA ARG A 907 -33.42 -19.89 -3.32
C ARG A 907 -34.33 -21.12 -3.39
N MET A 908 -35.15 -21.24 -4.43
CA MET A 908 -35.99 -22.40 -4.68
C MET A 908 -35.15 -23.67 -4.88
N ARG A 909 -34.04 -23.60 -5.64
CA ARG A 909 -33.14 -24.75 -5.90
C ARG A 909 -32.49 -25.28 -4.61
N SER A 910 -32.12 -24.40 -3.69
CA SER A 910 -31.63 -24.79 -2.35
C SER A 910 -32.71 -25.42 -1.46
N GLN A 911 -33.97 -25.24 -1.82
CA GLN A 911 -35.13 -25.80 -1.12
C GLN A 911 -35.47 -27.23 -1.58
N TYR A 912 -34.98 -27.64 -2.77
CA TYR A 912 -35.27 -28.95 -3.37
C TYR A 912 -34.04 -29.88 -3.48
N PHE A 913 -32.82 -29.37 -3.35
CA PHE A 913 -31.60 -30.20 -3.31
C PHE A 913 -31.21 -30.54 -1.86
N ASP A 914 -31.91 -31.50 -1.26
CA ASP A 914 -31.19 -32.50 -0.46
C ASP A 914 -30.22 -33.24 -1.42
N PRO A 915 -29.01 -33.63 -1.00
CA PRO A 915 -28.13 -34.38 -1.89
C PRO A 915 -28.86 -35.62 -2.40
N ILE A 916 -28.80 -35.82 -3.71
CA ILE A 916 -29.40 -36.92 -4.47
C ILE A 916 -29.02 -38.30 -3.90
N GLU A 917 -28.04 -38.37 -3.00
CA GLU A 917 -27.64 -39.55 -2.23
C GLU A 917 -28.75 -40.14 -1.34
N ASN A 918 -29.70 -39.34 -0.82
CA ASN A 918 -30.75 -39.83 0.09
C ASN A 918 -32.09 -40.17 -0.61
N PHE A 919 -32.15 -40.01 -1.94
CA PHE A 919 -33.37 -40.33 -2.70
C PHE A 919 -33.71 -41.83 -2.72
N PRO A 920 -32.75 -42.77 -2.81
CA PRO A 920 -33.01 -44.20 -2.69
C PRO A 920 -33.60 -44.55 -1.32
N ASP A 921 -33.00 -44.05 -0.24
CA ASP A 921 -33.43 -44.33 1.14
C ASP A 921 -34.85 -43.84 1.45
N LYS A 922 -35.24 -42.68 0.92
CA LYS A 922 -36.61 -42.16 1.06
C LYS A 922 -37.63 -42.97 0.25
N ILE A 923 -37.23 -43.51 -0.92
CA ILE A 923 -38.08 -44.43 -1.70
C ILE A 923 -38.23 -45.76 -0.95
N ASP A 924 -37.16 -46.29 -0.39
CA ASP A 924 -37.17 -47.54 0.36
C ASP A 924 -38.02 -47.42 1.64
N GLN A 925 -37.94 -46.29 2.36
CA GLN A 925 -38.82 -46.01 3.51
C GLN A 925 -40.29 -45.86 3.10
N LEU A 926 -40.58 -45.29 1.92
CA LEU A 926 -41.94 -45.12 1.42
C LEU A 926 -42.52 -46.45 0.92
N LEU A 927 -41.70 -47.30 0.30
CA LEU A 927 -42.04 -48.68 -0.05
C LEU A 927 -42.27 -49.54 1.20
N GLU A 928 -41.45 -49.37 2.25
CA GLU A 928 -41.62 -50.07 3.52
C GLU A 928 -42.88 -49.62 4.27
N ALA A 929 -43.20 -48.32 4.24
CA ALA A 929 -44.44 -47.78 4.77
C ALA A 929 -45.69 -48.26 3.99
N LEU A 930 -45.62 -48.30 2.65
CA LEU A 930 -46.68 -48.87 1.82
C LEU A 930 -46.88 -50.36 2.09
N ASN A 931 -45.79 -51.13 2.26
CA ASN A 931 -45.87 -52.54 2.62
C ASN A 931 -46.48 -52.74 4.01
N ARG A 932 -46.17 -51.90 5.01
CA ARG A 932 -46.84 -51.96 6.31
C ARG A 932 -48.34 -51.71 6.20
N ILE A 933 -48.76 -50.69 5.45
CA ILE A 933 -50.19 -50.39 5.26
C ILE A 933 -50.90 -51.55 4.54
N TYR A 934 -50.26 -52.14 3.53
CA TYR A 934 -50.84 -53.27 2.78
C TYR A 934 -50.93 -54.55 3.64
N VAL A 935 -49.92 -54.79 4.49
CA VAL A 935 -49.90 -55.92 5.43
C VAL A 935 -50.93 -55.73 6.55
N ASP A 936 -51.07 -54.53 7.11
CA ASP A 936 -52.05 -54.21 8.13
C ASP A 936 -53.49 -54.33 7.60
N GLN A 937 -53.77 -53.86 6.37
CA GLN A 937 -55.08 -54.09 5.73
C GLN A 937 -55.38 -55.58 5.52
N LYS A 938 -54.38 -56.38 5.17
CA LYS A 938 -54.54 -57.84 4.99
C LYS A 938 -54.76 -58.58 6.32
N ILE A 939 -54.18 -58.08 7.41
CA ILE A 939 -54.38 -58.59 8.78
C ILE A 939 -55.77 -58.20 9.32
N GLU A 940 -56.27 -57.00 8.99
CA GLU A 940 -57.65 -56.60 9.33
C GLU A 940 -58.70 -57.39 8.55
N LEU A 941 -58.49 -57.62 7.24
CA LEU A 941 -59.38 -58.46 6.42
C LEU A 941 -59.42 -59.93 6.90
N THR A 942 -58.28 -60.50 7.31
CA THR A 942 -58.24 -61.87 7.86
C THR A 942 -58.77 -61.98 9.31
N ARG A 943 -58.80 -60.88 10.06
CA ARG A 943 -59.51 -60.82 11.37
C ARG A 943 -61.02 -60.68 11.20
N LEU A 944 -61.48 -59.97 10.17
CA LEU A 944 -62.91 -59.86 9.85
C LEU A 944 -63.49 -61.19 9.34
N ASP A 945 -62.74 -61.96 8.55
CA ASP A 945 -63.16 -63.31 8.13
C ASP A 945 -63.20 -64.35 9.26
N LYS A 946 -62.52 -64.11 10.40
CA LYS A 946 -62.52 -65.00 11.58
C LYS A 946 -63.52 -64.59 12.67
N ALA A 947 -64.16 -63.44 12.55
CA ALA A 947 -65.16 -62.95 13.51
C ALA A 947 -66.62 -63.11 13.01
N GLY A 948 -66.81 -63.75 11.85
CA GLY A 948 -68.11 -64.08 11.27
C GLY A 948 -68.28 -65.57 11.02
N LEU A 949 -68.32 -66.36 12.10
CA LEU A 949 -68.97 -67.68 12.20
C LEU A 949 -69.26 -68.04 13.65
#